data_AF-A0A2D5QS55-F1
#
_entry.id   AF-A0A2D5QS55-F1
#
_cell.length_a   1.000
_cell.length_b   1.000
_cell.length_c   1.000
_cell.angle_alpha   90.00
_cell.angle_beta   90.00
_cell.angle_gamma   90.00
#
_symmetry.space_group_name_H-M   'P 1'
#
loop_
_entity.id
_entity.type
_entity.pdbx_description
1 polymer ?
#
loop_
_entity_poly.entity_id
_entity_poly.type
_entity_poly.pdbx_seq_one_letter_code
_entity_poly.pdbx_strand_id
1 'polypeptide(L)'
;MSISLPKSLLLISLILCTFSQLGCDDEPSIQPESQVDVDLNPDEQSLFDQALSDAGILDTDVEDVGINEDVDAEVTNEDQACGSLEACPKGYDCLCEEDEACECVAPMKRGGCDDGLVCRANEECREVTSESNRTSQHVCWLEESFLLAKSGISQAEGENLWVGASSQSITPLGFETPTPEGLDGVEMNFSPPIGAGDPRWNDCGYDGLCPDDEGYTGPDAGEGDGELQGAFIAGFGHGRPAQYCPEELLNCDRPECCFSKLAHDDLKAQIVVLRRGQLSIAFVALDVIGLFHSDIEQIRREVAQALSEQDQLGQIDHIIVGASHNHEGPDSIGQYGAGSLVPLRSGRDRRWMAYLRSQVVKGIIESLEGLEPARAEYFISDDSITGLGIGDSRPPYIFDNNIPSLRFTSVASGLSIANMLSVANHAEFLWSGNPYLSADYFHFTRKYIQEGLEAIVDESGAELKPSLPGWGGVTVMFAGAVGGLMNPGSATATDYAGESFGGKGFAMADAAGQQIAARLLSAYQTGQFQSVDATMGNPAQASSAVLRFASQEFFTTIENMNFLLAGFTLKLFQRDIYNSQYISGISFIPDLPKVISEVTALSLGPVTFFTAPGEVFPELLTGGYPDRERVQTPIIGDQNPERLAWDCDERGLPAGIEGSLGGEQPCIVKSNQDNPPSWSEAPFGPFIYAQVAQIIPREQSATVPFFIGLGGDFLGYIIPEYDFELGASSGAHYEETNSASQGLTQDWKEALRSVLASLPALD
;
A
#
# COMPACT_ATOMS: atom_id res chain seq x y z
N MET A 1 -31.48 -21.91 22.75
CA MET A 1 -30.61 -20.73 22.96
C MET A 1 -30.28 -20.23 21.57
N SER A 2 -31.01 -19.20 21.11
CA SER A 2 -30.95 -18.71 19.73
C SER A 2 -29.86 -17.64 19.61
N ILE A 3 -28.93 -17.89 18.69
CA ILE A 3 -27.85 -16.99 18.30
C ILE A 3 -28.42 -16.09 17.19
N SER A 4 -28.23 -14.78 17.34
CA SER A 4 -28.70 -13.73 16.42
C SER A 4 -27.65 -13.51 15.33
N LEU A 5 -28.06 -13.60 14.05
CA LEU A 5 -27.25 -13.22 12.89
C LEU A 5 -27.35 -11.70 12.64
N PRO A 6 -26.27 -11.02 12.19
CA PRO A 6 -26.22 -9.57 11.99
C PRO A 6 -26.89 -9.09 10.68
N LYS A 7 -27.46 -7.88 10.72
CA LYS A 7 -28.25 -7.19 9.68
C LYS A 7 -27.39 -6.40 8.66
N SER A 8 -26.30 -6.96 8.17
CA SER A 8 -25.28 -6.21 7.41
C SER A 8 -25.59 -5.98 5.92
N LEU A 9 -26.84 -6.06 5.46
CA LEU A 9 -27.19 -5.96 4.02
C LEU A 9 -28.02 -4.72 3.61
N LEU A 10 -28.23 -3.72 4.48
CA LEU A 10 -29.29 -2.71 4.26
C LEU A 10 -28.83 -1.25 3.96
N LEU A 11 -27.65 -1.01 3.39
CA LEU A 11 -27.26 0.33 2.93
C LEU A 11 -26.77 0.36 1.47
N ILE A 12 -27.67 -0.02 0.54
CA ILE A 12 -27.67 0.46 -0.84
C ILE A 12 -29.11 0.85 -1.18
N SER A 13 -29.54 2.04 -0.78
CA SER A 13 -30.80 2.60 -1.28
C SER A 13 -30.81 4.12 -1.18
N LEU A 14 -30.10 4.78 -2.09
CA LEU A 14 -30.45 6.12 -2.56
C LEU A 14 -29.63 6.47 -3.80
N ILE A 15 -30.22 6.20 -4.98
CA ILE A 15 -30.29 7.05 -6.18
C ILE A 15 -30.88 6.18 -7.29
N LEU A 16 -32.15 6.42 -7.64
CA LEU A 16 -32.73 6.32 -8.99
C LEU A 16 -34.26 6.48 -8.91
N CYS A 17 -34.74 7.71 -9.09
CA CYS A 17 -36.02 7.95 -9.75
C CYS A 17 -35.97 9.29 -10.50
N THR A 18 -36.31 9.21 -11.77
CA THR A 18 -35.95 10.09 -12.90
C THR A 18 -36.82 11.34 -13.10
N PHE A 19 -36.21 12.39 -13.66
CA PHE A 19 -36.73 13.44 -14.56
C PHE A 19 -38.23 13.79 -14.59
N SER A 20 -38.59 15.03 -14.24
CA SER A 20 -39.38 15.95 -15.08
C SER A 20 -39.52 17.37 -14.46
N GLN A 21 -39.64 18.38 -15.32
CA GLN A 21 -39.56 19.83 -15.05
C GLN A 21 -40.75 20.43 -14.27
N LEU A 22 -40.47 21.59 -13.65
CA LEU A 22 -41.30 22.81 -13.37
C LEU A 22 -41.57 23.20 -11.90
N GLY A 23 -40.93 24.30 -11.47
CA GLY A 23 -41.62 25.50 -10.93
C GLY A 23 -41.99 25.61 -9.44
N CYS A 24 -41.27 26.51 -8.75
CA CYS A 24 -41.70 27.51 -7.74
C CYS A 24 -42.45 27.13 -6.43
N ASP A 25 -41.82 27.56 -5.33
CA ASP A 25 -42.32 28.27 -4.12
C ASP A 25 -43.26 27.61 -3.07
N ASP A 26 -42.90 27.96 -1.81
CA ASP A 26 -43.64 28.05 -0.54
C ASP A 26 -43.78 26.81 0.40
N GLU A 27 -43.15 26.95 1.58
CA GLU A 27 -43.48 26.34 2.89
C GLU A 27 -44.92 26.69 3.35
N PRO A 28 -45.58 26.00 4.34
CA PRO A 28 -45.00 25.65 5.66
C PRO A 28 -45.54 24.42 6.46
N SER A 29 -44.74 24.02 7.47
CA SER A 29 -45.06 23.48 8.82
C SER A 29 -46.22 22.50 9.08
N ILE A 30 -45.93 21.31 9.66
CA ILE A 30 -46.72 20.64 10.73
C ILE A 30 -45.79 19.74 11.59
N GLN A 31 -45.94 19.81 12.92
CA GLN A 31 -45.26 19.02 13.97
C GLN A 31 -46.12 17.81 14.44
N PRO A 32 -45.60 16.88 15.28
CA PRO A 32 -45.63 15.42 15.08
C PRO A 32 -46.75 14.69 15.85
N GLU A 33 -47.07 13.45 15.44
CA GLU A 33 -47.29 12.30 16.34
C GLU A 33 -47.67 11.01 15.59
N SER A 34 -47.10 9.90 16.09
CA SER A 34 -47.61 8.52 16.13
C SER A 34 -46.83 7.44 15.35
N GLN A 35 -46.56 6.39 16.12
CA GLN A 35 -45.83 5.17 15.81
C GLN A 35 -46.34 4.46 14.56
N VAL A 36 -45.42 4.01 13.70
CA VAL A 36 -45.71 3.03 12.65
C VAL A 36 -44.67 1.91 12.78
N ASP A 37 -45.15 0.73 13.14
CA ASP A 37 -44.45 -0.55 12.95
C ASP A 37 -44.11 -0.72 11.46
N VAL A 38 -42.86 -0.99 11.13
CA VAL A 38 -42.43 -1.29 9.76
C VAL A 38 -42.15 -2.79 9.66
N ASP A 39 -43.02 -3.47 8.92
CA ASP A 39 -42.83 -4.83 8.40
C ASP A 39 -41.54 -4.90 7.55
N LEU A 40 -40.76 -5.96 7.75
CA LEU A 40 -39.52 -6.25 7.02
C LEU A 40 -39.83 -6.61 5.56
N ASN A 41 -39.14 -5.99 4.61
CA ASN A 41 -39.32 -6.26 3.18
C ASN A 41 -38.53 -7.52 2.74
N PRO A 42 -39.17 -8.56 2.14
CA PRO A 42 -38.52 -9.79 1.69
C PRO A 42 -37.69 -9.69 0.38
N ASP A 43 -37.66 -8.52 -0.27
CA ASP A 43 -37.19 -8.40 -1.65
C ASP A 43 -35.65 -8.24 -1.80
N GLU A 44 -34.93 -7.77 -0.78
CA GLU A 44 -33.48 -7.47 -0.89
C GLU A 44 -32.57 -8.69 -0.70
N GLN A 45 -32.97 -9.62 0.18
CA GLN A 45 -32.32 -10.93 0.27
C GLN A 45 -32.51 -11.70 -1.04
N SER A 46 -33.66 -11.52 -1.69
CA SER A 46 -33.93 -12.09 -3.01
C SER A 46 -33.08 -11.49 -4.14
N LEU A 47 -32.54 -10.27 -3.99
CA LEU A 47 -31.70 -9.60 -5.00
C LEU A 47 -30.23 -10.02 -4.91
N PHE A 48 -29.69 -10.20 -3.70
CA PHE A 48 -28.38 -10.81 -3.50
C PHE A 48 -28.41 -12.31 -3.82
N ASP A 49 -29.49 -12.98 -3.41
CA ASP A 49 -29.74 -14.36 -3.83
C ASP A 49 -30.05 -14.45 -5.33
N GLN A 50 -30.65 -13.44 -5.97
CA GLN A 50 -30.79 -13.38 -7.42
C GLN A 50 -29.45 -13.11 -8.10
N ALA A 51 -28.59 -12.23 -7.61
CA ALA A 51 -27.29 -11.98 -8.21
C ALA A 51 -26.40 -13.24 -8.14
N LEU A 52 -26.43 -13.96 -7.01
CA LEU A 52 -25.76 -15.25 -6.85
C LEU A 52 -26.47 -16.38 -7.62
N SER A 53 -27.80 -16.36 -7.76
CA SER A 53 -28.59 -17.35 -8.53
C SER A 53 -28.47 -17.15 -10.05
N ASP A 54 -28.51 -15.91 -10.52
CA ASP A 54 -28.33 -15.52 -11.93
C ASP A 54 -26.87 -15.78 -12.36
N ALA A 55 -25.93 -15.79 -11.40
CA ALA A 55 -24.56 -16.28 -11.56
C ALA A 55 -24.42 -17.82 -11.39
N GLY A 56 -25.50 -18.56 -11.08
CA GLY A 56 -25.50 -20.02 -10.95
C GLY A 56 -24.94 -20.61 -9.65
N ILE A 57 -24.69 -19.78 -8.63
CA ILE A 57 -23.90 -20.13 -7.43
C ILE A 57 -24.76 -20.71 -6.29
N LEU A 58 -26.08 -20.44 -6.25
CA LEU A 58 -26.91 -20.77 -5.09
C LEU A 58 -27.65 -22.10 -5.12
N ASP A 59 -27.70 -22.80 -6.26
CA ASP A 59 -28.45 -24.06 -6.36
C ASP A 59 -27.78 -25.05 -7.32
N THR A 60 -26.49 -25.31 -7.08
CA THR A 60 -25.82 -26.50 -7.60
C THR A 60 -24.84 -27.00 -6.54
N ASP A 61 -24.88 -28.31 -6.24
CA ASP A 61 -23.63 -29.03 -5.98
C ASP A 61 -22.71 -28.59 -7.12
N VAL A 62 -21.67 -27.82 -6.82
CA VAL A 62 -20.71 -27.33 -7.81
C VAL A 62 -20.06 -28.58 -8.42
N GLU A 63 -20.68 -29.11 -9.47
CA GLU A 63 -19.97 -29.81 -10.53
C GLU A 63 -19.15 -28.71 -11.20
N ASP A 64 -17.95 -28.56 -10.65
CA ASP A 64 -16.71 -28.27 -11.35
C ASP A 64 -16.94 -27.64 -12.73
N VAL A 65 -17.12 -26.32 -12.73
CA VAL A 65 -17.19 -25.55 -13.98
C VAL A 65 -15.76 -25.43 -14.49
N GLY A 66 -15.30 -26.52 -15.10
CA GLY A 66 -14.34 -26.52 -16.20
C GLY A 66 -13.02 -25.80 -15.98
N ILE A 67 -12.43 -25.92 -14.79
CA ILE A 67 -10.97 -26.04 -14.70
C ILE A 67 -10.77 -27.52 -14.40
N ASN A 68 -10.04 -28.26 -15.24
CA ASN A 68 -9.78 -29.69 -15.00
C ASN A 68 -9.33 -29.92 -13.54
N GLU A 69 -10.22 -30.38 -12.64
CA GLU A 69 -9.83 -30.89 -11.32
C GLU A 69 -9.23 -32.30 -11.40
N ASP A 70 -9.14 -32.86 -12.61
CA ASP A 70 -8.31 -34.03 -12.92
C ASP A 70 -7.05 -33.60 -13.69
N VAL A 71 -6.21 -32.74 -13.11
CA VAL A 71 -4.78 -32.90 -13.33
C VAL A 71 -4.36 -34.01 -12.38
N ASP A 72 -4.41 -35.26 -12.88
CA ASP A 72 -3.63 -36.35 -12.33
C ASP A 72 -2.29 -35.76 -11.91
N ALA A 73 -1.91 -35.94 -10.63
CA ALA A 73 -0.63 -35.51 -10.09
C ALA A 73 0.51 -36.15 -10.89
N GLU A 74 0.83 -35.57 -12.05
CA GLU A 74 1.99 -35.88 -12.85
C GLU A 74 3.17 -35.29 -12.10
N VAL A 75 3.80 -36.14 -11.30
CA VAL A 75 5.20 -36.06 -10.84
C VAL A 75 5.67 -34.62 -10.62
N THR A 76 5.50 -34.12 -9.40
CA THR A 76 6.22 -32.94 -8.92
C THR A 76 7.72 -33.22 -9.02
N ASN A 77 8.33 -32.78 -10.12
CA ASN A 77 9.79 -32.71 -10.19
C ASN A 77 10.21 -31.51 -9.34
N GLU A 78 10.59 -31.78 -8.09
CA GLU A 78 11.25 -30.82 -7.20
C GLU A 78 12.54 -30.21 -7.85
N ASP A 79 12.98 -30.72 -9.00
CA ASP A 79 14.17 -30.32 -9.76
C ASP A 79 13.88 -29.53 -11.07
N GLN A 80 12.64 -29.10 -11.32
CA GLN A 80 12.31 -28.32 -12.53
C GLN A 80 12.21 -26.81 -12.24
N ALA A 81 12.80 -26.00 -13.12
CA ALA A 81 12.74 -24.55 -13.06
C ALA A 81 11.30 -24.03 -13.05
N CYS A 82 11.06 -23.01 -12.24
CA CYS A 82 9.78 -22.34 -12.10
C CYS A 82 9.94 -20.84 -12.25
N GLY A 83 9.57 -20.33 -13.42
CA GLY A 83 9.75 -18.91 -13.76
C GLY A 83 11.25 -18.57 -13.77
N SER A 84 11.64 -17.58 -12.96
CA SER A 84 13.04 -17.19 -12.78
C SER A 84 13.81 -18.09 -11.79
N LEU A 85 13.12 -18.93 -11.00
CA LEU A 85 13.76 -19.80 -10.02
C LEU A 85 14.20 -21.14 -10.61
N GLU A 86 15.34 -21.66 -10.18
CA GLU A 86 15.84 -23.00 -10.57
C GLU A 86 14.92 -24.14 -10.13
N ALA A 87 14.22 -23.95 -9.01
CA ALA A 87 13.17 -24.84 -8.50
C ALA A 87 12.35 -24.12 -7.43
N CYS A 88 11.10 -24.56 -7.21
CA CYS A 88 10.32 -24.06 -6.08
C CYS A 88 10.85 -24.57 -4.74
N PRO A 89 10.79 -23.73 -3.68
CA PRO A 89 11.16 -24.19 -2.34
C PRO A 89 10.23 -25.32 -1.88
N LYS A 90 10.75 -26.17 -0.98
CA LYS A 90 10.00 -27.31 -0.43
C LYS A 90 8.60 -26.90 0.04
N GLY A 91 7.59 -27.62 -0.44
CA GLY A 91 6.18 -27.41 -0.08
C GLY A 91 5.50 -26.28 -0.88
N TYR A 92 6.11 -25.83 -1.98
CA TYR A 92 5.49 -24.96 -2.98
C TYR A 92 5.42 -25.71 -4.31
N ASP A 93 4.33 -25.51 -5.03
CA ASP A 93 4.12 -26.04 -6.37
C ASP A 93 4.44 -24.95 -7.39
N CYS A 94 4.98 -25.36 -8.54
CA CYS A 94 5.16 -24.45 -9.66
C CYS A 94 3.84 -24.31 -10.40
N LEU A 95 3.20 -23.15 -10.29
CA LEU A 95 2.00 -22.84 -11.04
C LEU A 95 2.40 -22.23 -12.38
N CYS A 96 2.25 -23.00 -13.44
CA CYS A 96 2.39 -22.57 -14.83
C CYS A 96 1.06 -22.87 -15.55
N GLU A 97 0.32 -21.85 -15.96
CA GLU A 97 -0.77 -22.07 -16.93
C GLU A 97 -0.18 -21.97 -18.34
N GLU A 98 -0.82 -22.63 -19.34
CA GLU A 98 -0.21 -22.97 -20.64
C GLU A 98 0.40 -21.77 -21.40
N ASP A 99 -0.02 -20.55 -21.06
CA ASP A 99 0.51 -19.28 -21.57
C ASP A 99 0.80 -18.26 -20.46
N GLU A 100 1.12 -18.64 -19.23
CA GLU A 100 1.36 -17.69 -18.14
C GLU A 100 2.75 -17.75 -17.52
N ALA A 101 3.14 -16.64 -16.86
CA ALA A 101 4.39 -16.62 -16.12
C ALA A 101 4.29 -17.57 -14.92
N CYS A 102 5.24 -18.50 -14.85
CA CYS A 102 5.28 -19.45 -13.76
C CYS A 102 5.72 -18.79 -12.45
N GLU A 103 5.10 -19.20 -11.34
CA GLU A 103 5.55 -18.81 -10.00
C GLU A 103 5.33 -19.89 -8.95
N CYS A 104 6.08 -19.80 -7.86
CA CYS A 104 5.99 -20.76 -6.77
C CYS A 104 4.86 -20.38 -5.82
N VAL A 105 3.85 -21.25 -5.73
CA VAL A 105 2.65 -21.02 -4.93
C VAL A 105 2.50 -22.11 -3.88
N ALA A 106 2.04 -21.73 -2.69
CA ALA A 106 1.66 -22.74 -1.72
C ALA A 106 0.30 -23.32 -2.08
N PRO A 107 0.14 -24.65 -2.09
CA PRO A 107 -1.16 -25.26 -2.38
C PRO A 107 -2.20 -24.86 -1.32
N MET A 108 -3.42 -24.51 -1.74
CA MET A 108 -4.48 -24.12 -0.78
C MET A 108 -4.85 -25.24 0.21
N LYS A 109 -4.74 -26.51 -0.20
CA LYS A 109 -5.05 -27.69 0.65
C LYS A 109 -3.91 -28.13 1.57
N ARG A 110 -2.81 -27.36 1.63
CA ARG A 110 -1.56 -27.63 2.38
C ARG A 110 -1.73 -28.06 3.85
N GLY A 111 -2.86 -27.73 4.48
CA GLY A 111 -3.12 -28.12 5.87
C GLY A 111 -3.51 -29.59 6.09
N GLY A 112 -3.44 -30.48 5.09
CA GLY A 112 -3.72 -31.93 5.22
C GLY A 112 -2.51 -32.80 4.90
N CYS A 113 -1.48 -32.81 5.76
CA CYS A 113 -0.18 -33.45 5.46
C CYS A 113 -0.18 -34.99 5.43
N ASP A 114 -1.32 -35.63 5.69
CA ASP A 114 -1.51 -37.09 5.56
C ASP A 114 -1.74 -37.56 4.12
N ASP A 115 -2.18 -36.66 3.23
CA ASP A 115 -2.60 -36.99 1.86
C ASP A 115 -1.43 -36.95 0.85
N GLY A 116 -0.18 -37.07 1.34
CA GLY A 116 1.03 -36.96 0.51
C GLY A 116 1.52 -35.53 0.27
N LEU A 117 0.89 -34.53 0.90
CA LEU A 117 1.29 -33.13 0.84
C LEU A 117 2.57 -32.87 1.66
N VAL A 118 3.48 -32.06 1.11
CA VAL A 118 4.78 -31.77 1.71
C VAL A 118 4.72 -30.44 2.49
N CYS A 119 4.84 -30.49 3.82
CA CYS A 119 5.01 -29.28 4.63
C CYS A 119 6.29 -28.51 4.25
N ARG A 120 6.28 -27.18 4.46
CA ARG A 120 7.39 -26.24 4.14
C ARG A 120 8.59 -26.59 4.98
N ALA A 121 9.73 -25.99 4.65
CA ALA A 121 10.86 -25.97 5.58
C ALA A 121 10.40 -25.47 6.96
N ASN A 122 10.87 -26.14 8.02
CA ASN A 122 10.56 -25.87 9.44
C ASN A 122 9.11 -26.12 9.90
N GLU A 123 8.19 -26.52 9.01
CA GLU A 123 6.86 -26.98 9.41
C GLU A 123 6.88 -28.46 9.81
N GLU A 124 6.13 -28.80 10.86
CA GLU A 124 5.90 -30.17 11.31
C GLU A 124 4.45 -30.59 11.07
N CYS A 125 4.23 -31.81 10.58
CA CYS A 125 2.89 -32.37 10.46
C CYS A 125 2.35 -32.76 11.84
N ARG A 126 1.23 -32.15 12.28
CA ARG A 126 0.65 -32.37 13.61
C ARG A 126 -0.81 -32.76 13.53
N GLU A 127 -1.18 -33.81 14.27
CA GLU A 127 -2.59 -34.14 14.50
C GLU A 127 -3.20 -33.11 15.46
N VAL A 128 -4.15 -32.33 14.96
CA VAL A 128 -4.89 -31.33 15.72
C VAL A 128 -6.36 -31.74 15.78
N THR A 129 -6.93 -31.72 16.99
CA THR A 129 -8.34 -32.08 17.21
C THR A 129 -9.17 -30.81 17.32
N SER A 130 -10.16 -30.65 16.46
CA SER A 130 -11.12 -29.55 16.55
C SER A 130 -11.95 -29.64 17.84
N GLU A 131 -12.02 -28.57 18.62
CA GLU A 131 -12.79 -28.52 19.87
C GLU A 131 -14.31 -28.65 19.64
N SER A 132 -14.80 -28.20 18.48
CA SER A 132 -16.23 -28.18 18.16
C SER A 132 -16.77 -29.55 17.73
N ASN A 133 -16.01 -30.29 16.91
CA ASN A 133 -16.49 -31.52 16.27
C ASN A 133 -15.73 -32.80 16.68
N ARG A 134 -14.67 -32.69 17.50
CA ARG A 134 -13.79 -33.80 17.93
C ARG A 134 -13.21 -34.65 16.79
N THR A 135 -13.11 -34.07 15.60
CA THR A 135 -12.42 -34.65 14.45
C THR A 135 -10.96 -34.23 14.49
N SER A 136 -10.07 -35.19 14.32
CA SER A 136 -8.63 -34.97 14.23
C SER A 136 -8.23 -34.80 12.77
N GLN A 137 -7.45 -33.76 12.47
CA GLN A 137 -6.87 -33.51 11.15
C GLN A 137 -5.38 -33.20 11.28
N HIS A 138 -4.60 -33.49 10.25
CA HIS A 138 -3.16 -33.31 10.26
C HIS A 138 -2.75 -32.01 9.59
N VAL A 139 -2.36 -31.02 10.39
CA VAL A 139 -2.03 -29.65 9.96
C VAL A 139 -0.52 -29.46 9.90
N CYS A 140 -0.02 -28.83 8.83
CA CYS A 140 1.36 -28.34 8.80
C CYS A 140 1.50 -27.17 9.77
N TRP A 141 2.39 -27.33 10.76
CA TRP A 141 2.52 -26.42 11.88
C TRP A 141 3.93 -25.82 11.94
N LEU A 142 4.00 -24.50 11.89
CA LEU A 142 5.22 -23.72 12.12
C LEU A 142 5.21 -23.19 13.55
N GLU A 143 6.20 -23.60 14.33
CA GLU A 143 6.40 -23.06 15.68
C GLU A 143 6.92 -21.63 15.62
N GLU A 144 6.34 -20.76 16.46
CA GLU A 144 6.71 -19.34 16.54
C GLU A 144 8.19 -19.12 16.86
N SER A 145 8.85 -20.09 17.52
CA SER A 145 10.30 -20.04 17.77
C SER A 145 11.16 -20.05 16.51
N PHE A 146 10.60 -20.37 15.34
CA PHE A 146 11.29 -20.28 14.05
C PHE A 146 11.21 -18.89 13.42
N LEU A 147 10.30 -18.03 13.88
CA LEU A 147 10.22 -16.63 13.48
C LEU A 147 11.32 -15.87 14.24
N LEU A 148 12.57 -16.06 13.81
CA LEU A 148 13.73 -15.53 14.52
C LEU A 148 14.07 -14.12 14.05
N ALA A 149 14.45 -13.26 15.00
CA ALA A 149 15.04 -11.97 14.70
C ALA A 149 16.32 -12.15 13.87
N LYS A 150 16.41 -11.42 12.76
CA LYS A 150 17.63 -11.23 11.98
C LYS A 150 18.22 -9.87 12.37
N SER A 151 19.52 -9.77 12.57
CA SER A 151 20.17 -8.48 12.82
C SER A 151 21.58 -8.44 12.27
N GLY A 152 22.06 -7.23 12.01
CA GLY A 152 23.41 -7.00 11.52
C GLY A 152 23.90 -5.59 11.83
N ILE A 153 25.22 -5.45 11.96
CA ILE A 153 25.90 -4.18 12.20
C ILE A 153 27.17 -4.11 11.37
N SER A 154 27.41 -2.95 10.77
CA SER A 154 28.66 -2.66 10.06
C SER A 154 29.81 -2.53 11.08
N GLN A 155 30.64 -3.57 11.20
CA GLN A 155 31.79 -3.61 12.12
C GLN A 155 33.06 -3.04 11.49
N ALA A 156 33.22 -1.71 11.48
CA ALA A 156 34.53 -1.06 11.36
C ALA A 156 34.49 0.45 11.70
N GLU A 157 35.52 0.93 12.39
CA GLU A 157 35.97 2.32 12.25
C GLU A 157 36.75 2.46 10.93
N GLY A 158 36.43 3.48 10.13
CA GLY A 158 37.19 3.83 8.91
C GLY A 158 36.67 3.24 7.60
N GLU A 159 35.53 2.55 7.60
CA GLU A 159 34.84 2.14 6.36
C GLU A 159 33.90 3.23 5.85
N ASN A 160 33.94 3.43 4.53
CA ASN A 160 33.07 4.37 3.82
C ASN A 160 31.66 3.79 3.65
N LEU A 161 30.65 4.64 3.71
CA LEU A 161 29.34 4.38 3.14
C LEU A 161 29.43 4.38 1.61
N TRP A 162 28.94 3.31 1.00
CA TRP A 162 28.75 3.17 -0.44
C TRP A 162 27.26 3.16 -0.74
N VAL A 163 26.88 3.87 -1.78
CA VAL A 163 25.49 3.97 -2.23
C VAL A 163 25.43 3.77 -3.73
N GLY A 164 24.47 2.97 -4.15
CA GLY A 164 24.10 2.79 -5.55
C GLY A 164 22.58 2.76 -5.64
N ALA A 165 22.05 3.18 -6.78
CA ALA A 165 20.61 3.31 -6.95
C ALA A 165 20.23 3.10 -8.41
N SER A 166 18.98 2.66 -8.62
CA SER A 166 18.41 2.48 -9.94
C SER A 166 16.91 2.78 -9.95
N SER A 167 16.39 3.02 -11.14
CA SER A 167 14.98 3.30 -11.41
C SER A 167 14.54 2.39 -12.56
N GLN A 168 13.68 1.42 -12.26
CA GLN A 168 13.17 0.47 -13.25
C GLN A 168 11.70 0.75 -13.52
N SER A 169 11.27 0.69 -14.79
CA SER A 169 9.84 0.72 -15.12
C SER A 169 9.20 -0.62 -14.74
N ILE A 170 8.05 -0.57 -14.09
CA ILE A 170 7.16 -1.70 -13.81
C ILE A 170 5.79 -1.51 -14.49
N THR A 171 5.65 -0.52 -15.38
CA THR A 171 4.47 -0.37 -16.22
C THR A 171 4.22 -1.68 -16.99
N PRO A 172 2.98 -2.21 -17.04
CA PRO A 172 2.67 -3.37 -17.88
C PRO A 172 3.17 -3.18 -19.32
N LEU A 173 3.65 -4.27 -19.93
CA LEU A 173 4.16 -4.24 -21.30
C LEU A 173 3.05 -4.22 -22.37
N GLY A 174 1.83 -4.55 -21.95
CA GLY A 174 0.59 -4.47 -22.69
C GLY A 174 -0.51 -5.20 -21.92
N PHE A 175 -1.76 -4.96 -22.30
CA PHE A 175 -2.95 -5.50 -21.67
C PHE A 175 -4.17 -5.29 -22.57
N GLU A 176 -5.19 -6.10 -22.39
CA GLU A 176 -6.46 -5.94 -23.08
C GLU A 176 -7.32 -4.85 -22.47
N THR A 177 -8.20 -4.25 -23.28
CA THR A 177 -9.08 -3.18 -22.82
C THR A 177 -10.55 -3.45 -23.17
N PRO A 178 -11.50 -3.06 -22.30
CA PRO A 178 -12.90 -2.96 -22.69
C PRO A 178 -13.10 -2.03 -23.89
N THR A 179 -14.10 -2.32 -24.72
CA THR A 179 -14.57 -1.35 -25.71
C THR A 179 -15.44 -0.28 -25.04
N PRO A 180 -15.77 0.83 -25.73
CA PRO A 180 -16.77 1.78 -25.24
C PRO A 180 -18.14 1.14 -24.93
N GLU A 181 -18.48 0.00 -25.56
CA GLU A 181 -19.73 -0.73 -25.26
C GLU A 181 -19.64 -1.50 -23.94
N GLY A 182 -18.44 -1.84 -23.47
CA GLY A 182 -18.19 -2.58 -22.23
C GLY A 182 -18.01 -1.71 -20.99
N LEU A 183 -18.12 -0.39 -21.11
CA LEU A 183 -17.90 0.57 -20.02
C LEU A 183 -19.18 1.30 -19.60
N ASP A 184 -19.27 1.63 -18.31
CA ASP A 184 -20.13 2.69 -17.76
C ASP A 184 -19.23 3.66 -16.98
N GLY A 185 -18.88 4.78 -17.63
CA GLY A 185 -17.82 5.66 -17.13
C GLY A 185 -16.45 4.99 -17.22
N VAL A 186 -15.86 4.67 -16.07
CA VAL A 186 -14.57 3.97 -15.95
C VAL A 186 -14.72 2.54 -15.37
N GLU A 187 -15.95 2.13 -15.09
CA GLU A 187 -16.27 0.80 -14.58
C GLU A 187 -16.72 -0.11 -15.72
N MET A 188 -16.58 -1.43 -15.54
CA MET A 188 -17.15 -2.40 -16.47
C MET A 188 -18.67 -2.47 -16.32
N ASN A 189 -19.38 -2.56 -17.44
CA ASN A 189 -20.83 -2.71 -17.45
C ASN A 189 -21.32 -4.16 -17.66
N PHE A 190 -20.42 -5.13 -17.53
CA PHE A 190 -20.70 -6.55 -17.72
C PHE A 190 -19.99 -7.42 -16.67
N SER A 191 -20.45 -8.67 -16.53
CA SER A 191 -19.85 -9.65 -15.63
C SER A 191 -19.22 -10.79 -16.45
N PRO A 192 -17.95 -11.16 -16.19
CA PRO A 192 -17.33 -12.34 -16.80
C PRO A 192 -17.95 -13.65 -16.27
N PRO A 193 -17.76 -14.80 -16.96
CA PRO A 193 -17.01 -14.95 -18.21
C PRO A 193 -17.76 -14.36 -19.42
N ILE A 194 -17.00 -13.94 -20.43
CA ILE A 194 -17.57 -13.49 -21.71
C ILE A 194 -17.37 -14.58 -22.78
N GLY A 195 -18.21 -14.55 -23.81
CA GLY A 195 -17.99 -15.44 -24.95
C GLY A 195 -16.88 -14.90 -25.84
N ALA A 196 -16.07 -15.78 -26.43
CA ALA A 196 -15.08 -15.37 -27.43
C ALA A 196 -15.72 -14.48 -28.52
N GLY A 197 -15.13 -13.31 -28.77
CA GLY A 197 -15.64 -12.31 -29.70
C GLY A 197 -16.81 -11.43 -29.18
N ASP A 198 -17.02 -11.35 -27.87
CA ASP A 198 -17.96 -10.39 -27.28
C ASP A 198 -17.55 -8.94 -27.60
N PRO A 199 -18.43 -8.09 -28.15
CA PRO A 199 -18.06 -6.74 -28.59
C PRO A 199 -17.73 -5.77 -27.43
N ARG A 200 -17.93 -6.17 -26.18
CA ARG A 200 -17.65 -5.35 -24.99
C ARG A 200 -16.19 -5.39 -24.54
N TRP A 201 -15.39 -6.32 -25.08
CA TRP A 201 -13.99 -6.48 -24.72
C TRP A 201 -13.12 -6.69 -25.95
N ASN A 202 -11.95 -6.05 -25.96
CA ASN A 202 -10.94 -6.26 -26.99
C ASN A 202 -10.05 -7.44 -26.57
N ASP A 203 -10.48 -8.65 -26.96
CA ASP A 203 -9.77 -9.93 -26.80
C ASP A 203 -8.61 -10.00 -27.80
N CYS A 204 -7.60 -9.16 -27.58
CA CYS A 204 -6.45 -8.91 -28.48
C CYS A 204 -5.12 -9.43 -27.90
N GLY A 205 -5.15 -10.20 -26.80
CA GLY A 205 -3.96 -10.66 -26.12
C GLY A 205 -3.10 -9.55 -25.50
N TYR A 206 -1.89 -9.92 -25.10
CA TYR A 206 -1.03 -9.10 -24.24
C TYR A 206 -0.29 -7.98 -24.96
N ASP A 207 -0.12 -8.03 -26.28
CA ASP A 207 0.35 -6.87 -27.04
C ASP A 207 -0.77 -5.83 -27.25
N GLY A 208 -2.02 -6.24 -27.03
CA GLY A 208 -3.22 -5.42 -27.08
C GLY A 208 -3.49 -4.82 -28.45
N LEU A 209 -3.07 -5.53 -29.51
CA LEU A 209 -3.33 -5.21 -30.92
C LEU A 209 -4.26 -6.27 -31.51
N CYS A 210 -5.44 -5.87 -31.95
CA CYS A 210 -6.38 -6.78 -32.60
C CYS A 210 -6.13 -6.92 -34.11
N PRO A 211 -6.70 -7.96 -34.75
CA PRO A 211 -6.77 -8.02 -36.21
C PRO A 211 -7.36 -6.72 -36.78
N ASP A 212 -6.62 -6.09 -37.70
CA ASP A 212 -6.87 -4.77 -38.32
C ASP A 212 -6.21 -3.55 -37.64
N ASP A 213 -5.59 -3.70 -36.48
CA ASP A 213 -4.81 -2.62 -35.85
C ASP A 213 -3.49 -2.35 -36.59
N GLU A 214 -3.06 -1.08 -36.58
CA GLU A 214 -1.76 -0.70 -37.13
C GLU A 214 -0.64 -1.35 -36.31
N GLY A 215 0.18 -2.17 -36.96
CA GLY A 215 1.30 -2.87 -36.32
C GLY A 215 1.00 -4.31 -35.93
N TYR A 216 -0.23 -4.80 -36.09
CA TYR A 216 -0.58 -6.20 -35.84
C TYR A 216 0.25 -7.15 -36.71
N THR A 217 0.97 -8.08 -36.08
CA THR A 217 1.86 -9.04 -36.78
C THR A 217 1.33 -10.47 -36.83
N GLY A 218 0.24 -10.74 -36.12
CA GLY A 218 -0.35 -12.06 -35.91
C GLY A 218 -0.72 -12.24 -34.43
N PRO A 219 -1.44 -13.31 -34.09
CA PRO A 219 -1.94 -13.50 -32.74
C PRO A 219 -0.81 -13.76 -31.75
N ASP A 220 -0.96 -13.19 -30.57
CA ASP A 220 -0.11 -13.46 -29.41
C ASP A 220 -0.90 -14.23 -28.34
N ALA A 221 -0.32 -14.36 -27.15
CA ALA A 221 -0.95 -15.10 -26.07
C ALA A 221 -2.12 -14.30 -25.49
N GLY A 222 -3.21 -14.99 -25.12
CA GLY A 222 -4.46 -14.37 -24.69
C GLY A 222 -5.42 -14.09 -25.85
N GLU A 223 -4.93 -13.86 -27.08
CA GLU A 223 -5.81 -13.45 -28.17
C GLU A 223 -6.84 -14.53 -28.56
N GLY A 224 -8.11 -14.15 -28.45
CA GLY A 224 -9.27 -14.92 -28.87
C GLY A 224 -9.65 -16.05 -27.91
N ASP A 225 -9.15 -16.02 -26.67
CA ASP A 225 -9.41 -17.06 -25.68
C ASP A 225 -10.69 -16.81 -24.86
N GLY A 226 -11.26 -15.60 -24.92
CA GLY A 226 -12.46 -15.19 -24.19
C GLY A 226 -12.24 -14.92 -22.70
N GLU A 227 -11.00 -14.97 -22.23
CA GLU A 227 -10.59 -14.55 -20.89
C GLU A 227 -10.23 -13.05 -20.91
N LEU A 228 -10.12 -12.42 -19.73
CA LEU A 228 -9.89 -10.98 -19.63
C LEU A 228 -8.44 -10.74 -19.20
N GLN A 229 -7.51 -10.51 -20.12
CA GLN A 229 -6.12 -10.17 -19.78
C GLN A 229 -5.91 -8.65 -19.65
N GLY A 230 -6.81 -8.01 -18.89
CA GLY A 230 -6.79 -6.57 -18.65
C GLY A 230 -5.90 -6.18 -17.46
N ALA A 231 -5.35 -4.97 -17.50
CA ALA A 231 -4.74 -4.36 -16.33
C ALA A 231 -5.83 -3.71 -15.47
N PHE A 232 -6.19 -4.32 -14.34
CA PHE A 232 -7.17 -3.75 -13.43
C PHE A 232 -6.51 -2.81 -12.42
N ILE A 233 -7.00 -1.58 -12.33
CA ILE A 233 -6.49 -0.55 -11.42
C ILE A 233 -6.97 -0.85 -10.00
N ALA A 234 -6.02 -0.94 -9.07
CA ALA A 234 -6.28 -1.19 -7.66
C ALA A 234 -6.94 0.01 -6.96
N GLY A 235 -7.67 -0.27 -5.87
CA GLY A 235 -8.25 0.77 -5.02
C GLY A 235 -9.76 0.99 -5.22
N PHE A 236 -10.33 1.92 -4.46
CA PHE A 236 -11.73 2.38 -4.53
C PHE A 236 -12.85 1.33 -4.52
N GLY A 237 -12.54 0.06 -4.20
CA GLY A 237 -13.52 -0.99 -3.90
C GLY A 237 -14.14 -1.72 -5.09
N HIS A 238 -13.71 -1.46 -6.32
CA HIS A 238 -14.20 -2.14 -7.53
C HIS A 238 -13.08 -2.30 -8.57
N GLY A 239 -13.19 -3.30 -9.43
CA GLY A 239 -12.24 -3.49 -10.53
C GLY A 239 -12.44 -2.45 -11.63
N ARG A 240 -11.49 -1.53 -11.77
CA ARG A 240 -11.46 -0.54 -12.86
C ARG A 240 -10.48 -1.00 -13.93
N PRO A 241 -10.92 -1.46 -15.12
CA PRO A 241 -9.99 -1.84 -16.17
C PRO A 241 -9.31 -0.59 -16.74
N ALA A 242 -7.98 -0.59 -16.76
CA ALA A 242 -7.20 0.48 -17.34
C ALA A 242 -7.54 0.67 -18.83
N GLN A 243 -7.50 1.92 -19.27
CA GLN A 243 -7.68 2.30 -20.66
C GLN A 243 -6.36 2.82 -21.24
N TYR A 244 -6.22 2.73 -22.56
CA TYR A 244 -5.10 3.35 -23.24
C TYR A 244 -5.21 4.88 -23.21
N CYS A 245 -4.05 5.51 -23.05
CA CYS A 245 -3.94 6.95 -23.21
C CYS A 245 -4.30 7.36 -24.65
N PRO A 246 -5.19 8.37 -24.83
CA PRO A 246 -5.52 8.92 -26.14
C PRO A 246 -4.29 9.49 -26.86
N GLU A 247 -4.27 9.38 -28.19
CA GLU A 247 -3.15 9.87 -29.02
C GLU A 247 -2.88 11.37 -28.82
N GLU A 248 -3.91 12.17 -28.58
CA GLU A 248 -3.79 13.61 -28.33
C GLU A 248 -3.14 13.97 -26.98
N LEU A 249 -3.05 13.02 -26.06
CA LEU A 249 -2.33 13.18 -24.79
C LEU A 249 -0.89 12.68 -24.88
N LEU A 250 -0.50 12.03 -25.98
CA LEU A 250 0.89 11.62 -26.20
C LEU A 250 1.74 12.82 -26.65
N ASN A 251 2.94 12.95 -26.08
CA ASN A 251 3.94 13.96 -26.46
C ASN A 251 3.48 15.43 -26.31
N CYS A 252 2.70 15.74 -25.28
CA CYS A 252 2.37 17.12 -24.91
C CYS A 252 3.01 17.55 -23.57
N ASP A 253 2.98 18.86 -23.28
CA ASP A 253 3.69 19.48 -22.13
C ASP A 253 2.75 19.93 -20.98
N ARG A 254 1.60 19.28 -20.82
CA ARG A 254 0.61 19.57 -19.75
C ARG A 254 0.63 18.47 -18.69
N PRO A 255 0.11 18.73 -17.48
CA PRO A 255 0.04 17.72 -16.43
C PRO A 255 -0.72 16.45 -16.82
N GLU A 256 -1.66 16.51 -17.77
CA GLU A 256 -2.46 15.35 -18.23
C GLU A 256 -1.78 14.55 -19.35
N CYS A 257 -0.56 14.89 -19.74
CA CYS A 257 0.09 14.30 -20.90
C CYS A 257 0.72 12.96 -20.57
N CYS A 258 0.39 11.97 -21.40
CA CYS A 258 0.87 10.62 -21.22
C CYS A 258 2.27 10.41 -21.78
N PHE A 259 3.08 9.69 -21.01
CA PHE A 259 4.39 9.17 -21.37
C PHE A 259 4.30 8.11 -22.49
N SER A 260 3.27 7.27 -22.46
CA SER A 260 3.07 6.20 -23.45
C SER A 260 1.59 5.90 -23.68
N LYS A 261 1.27 5.04 -24.66
CA LYS A 261 -0.09 4.52 -24.88
C LYS A 261 -0.61 3.76 -23.64
N LEU A 262 0.26 3.11 -22.87
CA LEU A 262 -0.11 2.20 -21.79
C LEU A 262 -0.30 2.89 -20.44
N ALA A 263 0.29 4.07 -20.25
CA ALA A 263 0.28 4.77 -18.97
C ALA A 263 0.51 6.27 -19.14
N HIS A 264 -0.12 7.04 -18.26
CA HIS A 264 0.11 8.47 -18.12
C HIS A 264 1.56 8.76 -17.76
N ASP A 265 2.09 8.05 -16.78
CA ASP A 265 3.48 8.10 -16.41
C ASP A 265 3.97 6.70 -16.07
N ASP A 266 5.27 6.49 -16.17
CA ASP A 266 5.85 5.19 -15.83
C ASP A 266 5.65 4.89 -14.34
N LEU A 267 5.03 3.75 -14.06
CA LEU A 267 5.10 3.11 -12.76
C LEU A 267 6.52 2.59 -12.56
N LYS A 268 7.10 2.76 -11.37
CA LYS A 268 8.50 2.41 -11.11
C LYS A 268 8.69 1.48 -9.92
N ALA A 269 9.78 0.72 -10.02
CA ALA A 269 10.54 0.26 -8.86
C ALA A 269 11.74 1.20 -8.66
N GLN A 270 11.72 1.97 -7.56
CA GLN A 270 12.83 2.84 -7.15
C GLN A 270 13.69 2.12 -6.11
N ILE A 271 14.97 1.98 -6.38
CA ILE A 271 15.85 1.11 -5.59
C ILE A 271 17.08 1.90 -5.14
N VAL A 272 17.44 1.76 -3.86
CA VAL A 272 18.72 2.21 -3.32
C VAL A 272 19.35 1.10 -2.49
N VAL A 273 20.64 0.85 -2.70
CA VAL A 273 21.44 -0.08 -1.92
C VAL A 273 22.46 0.70 -1.11
N LEU A 274 22.45 0.51 0.20
CA LEU A 274 23.43 1.04 1.13
C LEU A 274 24.40 -0.07 1.52
N ARG A 275 25.70 0.16 1.35
CA ARG A 275 26.75 -0.77 1.77
C ARG A 275 27.75 -0.09 2.69
N ARG A 276 28.03 -0.71 3.84
CA ARG A 276 29.11 -0.32 4.74
C ARG A 276 29.80 -1.57 5.27
N GLY A 277 31.06 -1.75 4.88
CA GLY A 277 31.80 -2.98 5.15
C GLY A 277 31.18 -4.17 4.43
N GLN A 278 30.88 -5.22 5.21
CA GLN A 278 30.18 -6.40 4.72
C GLN A 278 28.65 -6.25 4.73
N LEU A 279 28.12 -5.24 5.42
CA LEU A 279 26.68 -5.05 5.57
C LEU A 279 26.13 -4.30 4.34
N SER A 280 25.19 -4.92 3.62
CA SER A 280 24.49 -4.35 2.48
C SER A 280 22.97 -4.48 2.64
N ILE A 281 22.25 -3.36 2.53
CA ILE A 281 20.80 -3.31 2.68
C ILE A 281 20.20 -2.65 1.43
N ALA A 282 19.20 -3.30 0.84
CA ALA A 282 18.43 -2.72 -0.26
C ALA A 282 17.09 -2.17 0.24
N PHE A 283 16.73 -1.00 -0.28
CA PHE A 283 15.40 -0.41 -0.13
C PHE A 283 14.75 -0.37 -1.52
N VAL A 284 13.51 -0.81 -1.59
CA VAL A 284 12.70 -0.87 -2.81
C VAL A 284 11.37 -0.17 -2.53
N ALA A 285 11.04 0.85 -3.33
CA ALA A 285 9.72 1.46 -3.34
C ALA A 285 9.02 1.15 -4.66
N LEU A 286 7.79 0.64 -4.59
CA LEU A 286 7.00 0.18 -5.74
C LEU A 286 5.74 1.03 -5.91
N ASP A 287 5.48 1.47 -7.15
CA ASP A 287 4.28 2.26 -7.50
C ASP A 287 3.02 1.37 -7.63
N VAL A 288 2.62 0.73 -6.54
CA VAL A 288 1.51 -0.24 -6.43
C VAL A 288 0.72 -0.05 -5.14
N ILE A 289 -0.46 -0.68 -5.03
CA ILE A 289 -1.31 -0.57 -3.84
C ILE A 289 -0.67 -1.19 -2.58
N GLY A 290 0.04 -2.30 -2.74
CA GLY A 290 0.65 -3.08 -1.66
C GLY A 290 1.20 -4.40 -2.19
N LEU A 291 2.11 -5.03 -1.45
CA LEU A 291 2.57 -6.40 -1.74
C LEU A 291 2.38 -7.27 -0.51
N PHE A 292 1.97 -8.52 -0.71
CA PHE A 292 1.98 -9.49 0.36
C PHE A 292 3.41 -9.92 0.70
N HIS A 293 3.64 -10.27 1.98
CA HIS A 293 4.92 -10.81 2.46
C HIS A 293 5.41 -11.99 1.60
N SER A 294 4.51 -12.85 1.11
CA SER A 294 4.86 -13.96 0.20
C SER A 294 5.52 -13.51 -1.11
N ASP A 295 5.08 -12.39 -1.69
CA ASP A 295 5.68 -11.81 -2.88
C ASP A 295 7.06 -11.22 -2.59
N ILE A 296 7.22 -10.60 -1.43
CA ILE A 296 8.51 -10.04 -0.98
C ILE A 296 9.51 -11.16 -0.74
N GLU A 297 9.10 -12.28 -0.15
CA GLU A 297 9.93 -13.47 0.01
C GLU A 297 10.30 -14.10 -1.33
N GLN A 298 9.39 -14.09 -2.30
CA GLN A 298 9.68 -14.50 -3.68
C GLN A 298 10.77 -13.62 -4.30
N ILE A 299 10.65 -12.29 -4.19
CA ILE A 299 11.68 -11.33 -4.63
C ILE A 299 13.04 -11.64 -3.97
N ARG A 300 13.06 -11.87 -2.65
CA ARG A 300 14.29 -12.19 -1.90
C ARG A 300 14.97 -13.46 -2.41
N ARG A 301 14.20 -14.50 -2.75
CA ARG A 301 14.71 -15.74 -3.36
C ARG A 301 15.31 -15.48 -4.75
N GLU A 302 14.59 -14.75 -5.60
CA GLU A 302 15.04 -14.43 -6.96
C GLU A 302 16.32 -13.58 -6.97
N VAL A 303 16.43 -12.61 -6.05
CA VAL A 303 17.66 -11.82 -5.85
C VAL A 303 18.81 -12.70 -5.36
N ALA A 304 18.58 -13.57 -4.38
CA ALA A 304 19.61 -14.46 -3.86
C ALA A 304 20.16 -15.41 -4.95
N GLN A 305 19.29 -15.95 -5.80
CA GLN A 305 19.69 -16.76 -6.94
C GLN A 305 20.50 -15.95 -7.94
N ALA A 306 20.03 -14.76 -8.35
CA ALA A 306 20.74 -13.89 -9.28
C ALA A 306 22.13 -13.47 -8.78
N LEU A 307 22.30 -13.30 -7.46
CA LEU A 307 23.58 -12.99 -6.84
C LEU A 307 24.52 -14.20 -6.73
N SER A 308 23.97 -15.42 -6.60
CA SER A 308 24.78 -16.65 -6.55
C SER A 308 25.56 -16.90 -7.85
N GLU A 309 25.09 -16.33 -8.96
CA GLU A 309 25.77 -16.35 -10.26
C GLU A 309 26.81 -15.22 -10.41
N GLN A 310 26.85 -14.29 -9.44
CA GLN A 310 27.60 -13.03 -9.51
C GLN A 310 28.33 -12.70 -8.20
N ASP A 311 29.10 -13.65 -7.68
CA ASP A 311 29.89 -13.55 -6.42
C ASP A 311 30.65 -12.22 -6.26
N GLN A 312 31.11 -11.60 -7.34
CA GLN A 312 31.83 -10.33 -7.33
C GLN A 312 31.02 -9.13 -6.80
N LEU A 313 29.68 -9.19 -6.89
CA LEU A 313 28.80 -8.13 -6.40
C LEU A 313 28.62 -8.19 -4.88
N GLY A 314 28.99 -9.32 -4.25
CA GLY A 314 28.77 -9.59 -2.84
C GLY A 314 27.33 -9.99 -2.54
N GLN A 315 26.95 -9.91 -1.26
CA GLN A 315 25.62 -10.27 -0.79
C GLN A 315 24.77 -9.05 -0.43
N ILE A 316 23.48 -9.29 -0.21
CA ILE A 316 22.55 -8.38 0.46
C ILE A 316 22.06 -9.08 1.73
N ASP A 317 22.18 -8.41 2.86
CA ASP A 317 21.81 -8.95 4.18
C ASP A 317 20.31 -8.78 4.47
N HIS A 318 19.69 -7.76 3.89
CA HIS A 318 18.25 -7.53 3.98
C HIS A 318 17.71 -6.69 2.82
N ILE A 319 16.47 -6.96 2.42
CA ILE A 319 15.73 -6.20 1.39
C ILE A 319 14.44 -5.70 2.00
N ILE A 320 14.31 -4.38 2.14
CA ILE A 320 13.10 -3.70 2.58
C ILE A 320 12.30 -3.32 1.33
N VAL A 321 11.08 -3.81 1.22
CA VAL A 321 10.16 -3.48 0.12
C VAL A 321 8.97 -2.73 0.71
N GLY A 322 8.66 -1.56 0.14
CA GLY A 322 7.50 -0.76 0.47
C GLY A 322 6.70 -0.38 -0.77
N ALA A 323 5.40 -0.15 -0.59
CA ALA A 323 4.52 0.35 -1.64
C ALA A 323 4.24 1.85 -1.46
N SER A 324 4.01 2.57 -2.55
CA SER A 324 3.51 3.95 -2.51
C SER A 324 2.03 4.05 -2.14
N HIS A 325 1.35 2.90 -2.04
CA HIS A 325 -0.09 2.77 -1.89
C HIS A 325 -0.85 3.44 -3.04
N ASN A 326 -0.41 3.13 -4.26
CA ASN A 326 -0.94 3.70 -5.49
C ASN A 326 -2.32 3.13 -5.82
N HIS A 327 -3.34 4.00 -5.85
CA HIS A 327 -4.69 3.67 -6.31
C HIS A 327 -4.85 3.87 -7.83
N GLU A 328 -3.77 4.08 -8.58
CA GLU A 328 -3.78 4.23 -10.04
C GLU A 328 -2.80 3.26 -10.73
N GLY A 329 -2.35 2.23 -10.01
CA GLY A 329 -1.52 1.14 -10.51
C GLY A 329 -2.29 -0.17 -10.67
N PRO A 330 -1.75 -1.16 -11.41
CA PRO A 330 -2.38 -2.46 -11.56
C PRO A 330 -2.49 -3.21 -10.22
N ASP A 331 -3.51 -4.05 -10.11
CA ASP A 331 -3.79 -4.85 -8.94
C ASP A 331 -2.69 -5.87 -8.67
N SER A 332 -1.98 -5.66 -7.56
CA SER A 332 -0.87 -6.52 -7.11
C SER A 332 -1.28 -7.50 -6.02
N ILE A 333 -2.48 -7.36 -5.46
CA ILE A 333 -2.95 -8.19 -4.34
C ILE A 333 -4.12 -9.11 -4.72
N GLY A 334 -4.77 -8.84 -5.86
CA GLY A 334 -5.86 -9.63 -6.44
C GLY A 334 -7.27 -9.17 -6.03
N GLN A 335 -7.38 -8.12 -5.20
CA GLN A 335 -8.65 -7.63 -4.67
C GLN A 335 -9.51 -6.88 -5.71
N TYR A 336 -8.93 -6.39 -6.80
CA TYR A 336 -9.54 -5.38 -7.65
C TYR A 336 -9.73 -5.87 -9.08
N GLY A 337 -10.18 -7.11 -9.28
CA GLY A 337 -10.45 -7.67 -10.61
C GLY A 337 -11.89 -7.51 -11.08
N ALA A 338 -12.20 -8.15 -12.21
CA ALA A 338 -13.49 -8.04 -12.87
C ALA A 338 -14.68 -8.51 -12.00
N GLY A 339 -15.78 -7.76 -12.10
CA GLY A 339 -17.06 -8.05 -11.44
C GLY A 339 -17.98 -6.84 -11.42
N SER A 340 -19.29 -7.05 -11.29
CA SER A 340 -20.29 -5.99 -11.16
C SER A 340 -20.75 -5.94 -9.70
N LEU A 341 -20.31 -4.93 -8.94
CA LEU A 341 -20.48 -4.72 -7.48
C LEU A 341 -19.45 -5.41 -6.57
N VAL A 342 -19.06 -6.64 -6.86
CA VAL A 342 -17.98 -7.34 -6.14
C VAL A 342 -17.03 -8.01 -7.14
N PRO A 343 -15.71 -7.98 -6.90
CA PRO A 343 -14.75 -8.73 -7.69
C PRO A 343 -15.06 -10.23 -7.62
N LEU A 344 -15.28 -10.86 -8.77
CA LEU A 344 -15.49 -12.30 -8.89
C LEU A 344 -14.24 -13.02 -9.41
N ARG A 345 -13.29 -12.25 -9.93
CA ARG A 345 -12.00 -12.71 -10.41
C ARG A 345 -10.90 -11.82 -9.86
N SER A 346 -9.71 -12.40 -9.72
CA SER A 346 -8.52 -11.65 -9.32
C SER A 346 -8.18 -10.60 -10.38
N GLY A 347 -7.81 -9.39 -9.94
CA GLY A 347 -7.24 -8.36 -10.84
C GLY A 347 -5.74 -8.54 -11.05
N ARG A 348 -5.12 -9.44 -10.28
CA ARG A 348 -3.69 -9.71 -10.29
C ARG A 348 -3.31 -10.57 -11.49
N ASP A 349 -2.62 -9.95 -12.44
CA ASP A 349 -2.02 -10.61 -13.60
C ASP A 349 -0.63 -11.20 -13.25
N ARG A 350 -0.45 -12.50 -13.46
CA ARG A 350 0.79 -13.21 -13.09
C ARG A 350 1.97 -12.81 -13.95
N ARG A 351 1.75 -12.51 -15.24
CA ARG A 351 2.82 -12.06 -16.16
C ARG A 351 3.39 -10.71 -15.73
N TRP A 352 2.53 -9.76 -15.38
CA TRP A 352 2.92 -8.47 -14.86
C TRP A 352 3.60 -8.59 -13.50
N MET A 353 3.11 -9.43 -12.58
CA MET A 353 3.77 -9.68 -11.30
C MET A 353 5.17 -10.28 -11.50
N ALA A 354 5.35 -11.22 -12.42
CA ALA A 354 6.67 -11.75 -12.77
C ALA A 354 7.59 -10.69 -13.38
N TYR A 355 7.05 -9.84 -14.27
CA TYR A 355 7.79 -8.71 -14.83
C TYR A 355 8.22 -7.74 -13.72
N LEU A 356 7.31 -7.34 -12.82
CA LEU A 356 7.61 -6.50 -11.67
C LEU A 356 8.75 -7.08 -10.82
N ARG A 357 8.68 -8.37 -10.45
CA ARG A 357 9.75 -9.03 -9.68
C ARG A 357 11.08 -9.01 -10.44
N SER A 358 11.07 -9.30 -11.74
CA SER A 358 12.28 -9.27 -12.57
C SER A 358 12.93 -7.87 -12.63
N GLN A 359 12.11 -6.83 -12.66
CA GLN A 359 12.56 -5.44 -12.65
C GLN A 359 13.14 -5.06 -11.28
N VAL A 360 12.57 -5.55 -10.18
CA VAL A 360 13.16 -5.39 -8.84
C VAL A 360 14.53 -6.07 -8.75
N VAL A 361 14.64 -7.33 -9.19
CA VAL A 361 15.91 -8.08 -9.22
C VAL A 361 16.94 -7.32 -10.04
N LYS A 362 16.60 -6.94 -11.28
CA LYS A 362 17.47 -6.16 -12.16
C LYS A 362 17.94 -4.88 -11.50
N GLY A 363 17.04 -4.10 -10.93
CA GLY A 363 17.38 -2.82 -10.34
C GLY A 363 18.25 -2.93 -9.09
N ILE A 364 18.12 -4.02 -8.32
CA ILE A 364 19.02 -4.31 -7.19
C ILE A 364 20.43 -4.64 -7.72
N ILE A 365 20.55 -5.47 -8.75
CA ILE A 365 21.84 -5.78 -9.39
C ILE A 365 22.50 -4.51 -9.93
N GLU A 366 21.78 -3.68 -10.69
CA GLU A 366 22.31 -2.41 -11.21
C GLU A 366 22.74 -1.45 -10.09
N SER A 367 22.01 -1.43 -8.97
CA SER A 367 22.40 -0.63 -7.80
C SER A 367 23.69 -1.13 -7.15
N LEU A 368 23.89 -2.44 -7.09
CA LEU A 368 25.14 -3.05 -6.59
C LEU A 368 26.33 -2.76 -7.52
N GLU A 369 26.12 -2.84 -8.82
CA GLU A 369 27.13 -2.49 -9.84
C GLU A 369 27.49 -1.00 -9.79
N GLY A 370 26.51 -0.14 -9.48
CA GLY A 370 26.65 1.31 -9.36
C GLY A 370 27.13 1.83 -8.01
N LEU A 371 27.54 0.97 -7.08
CA LEU A 371 28.00 1.40 -5.75
C LEU A 371 29.20 2.36 -5.86
N GLU A 372 29.05 3.56 -5.28
CA GLU A 372 30.14 4.51 -5.15
C GLU A 372 30.18 5.16 -3.74
N PRO A 373 31.34 5.68 -3.29
CA PRO A 373 31.45 6.30 -1.97
C PRO A 373 30.57 7.54 -1.87
N ALA A 374 29.74 7.61 -0.83
CA ALA A 374 28.71 8.64 -0.69
C ALA A 374 28.82 9.42 0.63
N ARG A 375 28.43 10.69 0.58
CA ARG A 375 27.99 11.45 1.75
C ARG A 375 26.49 11.25 1.94
N ALA A 376 26.03 11.39 3.17
CA ALA A 376 24.61 11.33 3.50
C ALA A 376 24.23 12.53 4.40
N GLU A 377 23.11 13.16 4.05
CA GLU A 377 22.52 14.28 4.77
C GLU A 377 21.02 14.03 4.95
N TYR A 378 20.42 14.52 6.04
CA TYR A 378 19.01 14.36 6.35
C TYR A 378 18.33 15.67 6.74
N PHE A 379 17.03 15.70 6.60
CA PHE A 379 16.15 16.78 7.03
C PHE A 379 14.75 16.23 7.32
N ILE A 380 14.03 16.83 8.26
CA ILE A 380 12.59 16.58 8.44
C ILE A 380 11.89 17.90 8.19
N SER A 381 11.05 17.97 7.16
CA SER A 381 10.09 19.07 7.08
C SER A 381 8.95 18.74 8.03
N ASP A 382 8.74 19.58 9.04
CA ASP A 382 7.60 19.53 9.98
C ASP A 382 6.70 20.77 9.83
N ASP A 383 6.66 21.31 8.60
CA ASP A 383 5.83 22.45 8.23
C ASP A 383 4.33 22.08 8.22
N SER A 384 3.45 23.06 8.06
CA SER A 384 2.00 22.84 7.94
C SER A 384 1.63 21.84 6.84
N ILE A 385 0.52 21.10 6.97
CA ILE A 385 -0.02 20.28 5.86
C ILE A 385 -0.74 21.11 4.78
N THR A 386 -0.92 22.41 4.99
CA THR A 386 -1.59 23.32 4.04
C THR A 386 -0.94 23.25 2.66
N GLY A 387 -1.77 23.10 1.63
CA GLY A 387 -1.34 23.06 0.22
C GLY A 387 -0.76 21.72 -0.22
N LEU A 388 -0.62 20.72 0.67
CA LEU A 388 -0.20 19.37 0.30
C LEU A 388 -1.34 18.49 -0.20
N GLY A 389 -2.59 18.96 -0.15
CA GLY A 389 -3.75 18.13 -0.48
C GLY A 389 -3.89 16.94 0.48
N ILE A 390 -3.67 17.17 1.78
CA ILE A 390 -3.89 16.17 2.83
C ILE A 390 -5.16 16.55 3.58
N GLY A 391 -6.11 15.62 3.62
CA GLY A 391 -7.29 15.64 4.47
C GLY A 391 -7.34 14.36 5.31
N ASP A 392 -8.19 14.37 6.31
CA ASP A 392 -8.43 13.24 7.20
C ASP A 392 -9.94 12.96 7.20
N SER A 393 -10.30 11.72 6.88
CA SER A 393 -11.70 11.32 6.78
C SER A 393 -12.25 10.81 8.12
N ARG A 394 -11.40 10.40 9.05
CA ARG A 394 -11.76 9.75 10.31
C ARG A 394 -11.14 10.46 11.52
N PRO A 395 -11.96 11.01 12.42
CA PRO A 395 -11.42 11.56 13.66
C PRO A 395 -10.83 10.46 14.55
N PRO A 396 -9.86 10.78 15.43
CA PRO A 396 -9.41 12.14 15.76
C PRO A 396 -8.52 12.75 14.68
N TYR A 397 -8.79 14.01 14.31
CA TYR A 397 -8.01 14.71 13.29
C TYR A 397 -6.59 15.01 13.78
N ILE A 398 -5.67 14.11 13.44
CA ILE A 398 -4.27 14.14 13.84
C ILE A 398 -3.45 13.78 12.61
N PHE A 399 -2.67 14.74 12.13
CA PHE A 399 -1.86 14.56 10.94
C PHE A 399 -0.39 14.43 11.30
N ASP A 400 0.25 13.40 10.77
CA ASP A 400 1.71 13.33 10.71
C ASP A 400 2.20 14.21 9.55
N ASN A 401 2.62 15.42 9.89
CA ASN A 401 3.12 16.40 8.92
C ASN A 401 4.62 16.27 8.65
N ASN A 402 5.29 15.26 9.20
CA ASN A 402 6.71 15.05 8.98
C ASN A 402 6.96 14.48 7.58
N ILE A 403 7.87 15.11 6.83
CA ILE A 403 8.44 14.55 5.60
C ILE A 403 9.93 14.29 5.89
N PRO A 404 10.28 13.15 6.52
CA PRO A 404 11.66 12.79 6.74
C PRO A 404 12.33 12.51 5.39
N SER A 405 13.51 13.06 5.18
CA SER A 405 14.21 13.04 3.90
C SER A 405 15.71 12.79 4.09
N LEU A 406 16.30 12.00 3.20
CA LEU A 406 17.74 11.79 3.08
C LEU A 406 18.21 12.07 1.67
N ARG A 407 19.44 12.59 1.57
CA ARG A 407 20.13 12.83 0.31
C ARG A 407 21.51 12.19 0.35
N PHE A 408 21.81 11.38 -0.66
CA PHE A 408 23.08 10.70 -0.84
C PHE A 408 23.83 11.30 -2.02
N THR A 409 25.03 11.83 -1.79
CA THR A 409 25.82 12.46 -2.86
C THR A 409 27.16 11.78 -3.04
N SER A 410 27.57 11.61 -4.29
CA SER A 410 28.88 11.08 -4.64
C SER A 410 29.98 11.96 -4.05
N VAL A 411 30.98 11.32 -3.44
CA VAL A 411 32.19 12.01 -2.99
C VAL A 411 33.01 12.51 -4.18
N ALA A 412 33.02 11.76 -5.28
CA ALA A 412 33.84 12.06 -6.45
C ALA A 412 33.26 13.19 -7.30
N SER A 413 31.95 13.16 -7.59
CA SER A 413 31.31 14.13 -8.49
C SER A 413 30.59 15.26 -7.74
N GLY A 414 30.17 15.03 -6.49
CA GLY A 414 29.29 15.95 -5.75
C GLY A 414 27.82 15.89 -6.17
N LEU A 415 27.46 15.09 -7.18
CA LEU A 415 26.09 14.93 -7.66
C LEU A 415 25.29 13.98 -6.76
N SER A 416 23.95 14.11 -6.77
CA SER A 416 23.08 13.18 -6.04
C SER A 416 23.10 11.81 -6.72
N ILE A 417 23.28 10.76 -5.91
CA ILE A 417 23.13 9.36 -6.31
C ILE A 417 21.66 8.98 -6.11
N ALA A 418 21.16 9.25 -4.91
CA ALA A 418 19.81 8.91 -4.50
C ALA A 418 19.28 9.91 -3.47
N ASN A 419 17.96 10.05 -3.44
CA ASN A 419 17.20 10.79 -2.46
C ASN A 419 16.12 9.85 -1.90
N MET A 420 15.87 9.89 -0.59
CA MET A 420 14.83 9.10 0.06
C MET A 420 13.88 10.04 0.81
N LEU A 421 12.57 9.78 0.73
CA LEU A 421 11.58 10.51 1.52
C LEU A 421 10.35 9.64 1.81
N SER A 422 9.60 10.01 2.85
CA SER A 422 8.31 9.40 3.19
C SER A 422 7.26 10.50 3.36
N VAL A 423 6.05 10.28 2.84
CA VAL A 423 4.95 11.26 2.90
C VAL A 423 3.68 10.57 3.38
N ALA A 424 3.08 11.09 4.45
CA ALA A 424 1.86 10.56 5.05
C ALA A 424 0.60 11.03 4.28
N ASN A 425 0.46 10.61 3.03
CA ASN A 425 -0.75 10.86 2.22
C ASN A 425 -0.97 9.73 1.20
N HIS A 426 -2.22 9.32 1.02
CA HIS A 426 -2.66 8.39 0.00
C HIS A 426 -2.39 8.93 -1.41
N ALA A 427 -1.98 8.06 -2.31
CA ALA A 427 -1.89 8.34 -3.74
C ALA A 427 -3.28 8.24 -4.40
N GLU A 428 -4.14 9.21 -4.08
CA GLU A 428 -5.56 9.30 -4.49
C GLU A 428 -5.92 10.68 -5.09
N PHE A 429 -4.96 11.38 -5.69
CA PHE A 429 -5.20 12.72 -6.24
C PHE A 429 -6.00 12.68 -7.54
N LEU A 430 -5.85 11.61 -8.33
CA LEU A 430 -6.61 11.40 -9.56
C LEU A 430 -8.06 10.92 -9.30
N TRP A 431 -8.26 10.21 -8.19
CA TRP A 431 -9.53 9.66 -7.72
C TRP A 431 -10.12 8.58 -8.65
N SER A 432 -11.20 7.92 -8.19
CA SER A 432 -11.79 6.75 -8.84
C SER A 432 -12.27 6.95 -10.29
N GLY A 433 -12.36 8.20 -10.77
CA GLY A 433 -12.77 8.53 -12.14
C GLY A 433 -11.64 8.52 -13.17
N ASN A 434 -10.40 8.24 -12.77
CA ASN A 434 -9.28 8.13 -13.68
C ASN A 434 -9.19 6.71 -14.29
N PRO A 435 -9.10 6.57 -15.61
CA PRO A 435 -8.97 5.27 -16.28
C PRO A 435 -7.52 4.94 -16.68
N TYR A 436 -6.54 5.80 -16.41
CA TYR A 436 -5.16 5.63 -16.91
C TYR A 436 -4.20 5.20 -15.81
N LEU A 437 -3.29 4.27 -16.12
CA LEU A 437 -2.22 3.92 -15.19
C LEU A 437 -1.33 5.14 -14.91
N SER A 438 -1.05 5.41 -13.63
CA SER A 438 -0.24 6.55 -13.16
C SER A 438 0.35 6.25 -11.79
N ALA A 439 1.50 6.82 -11.45
CA ALA A 439 2.03 6.84 -10.09
C ALA A 439 1.49 8.01 -9.25
N ASP A 440 0.43 8.69 -9.70
CA ASP A 440 -0.24 9.79 -9.01
C ASP A 440 0.78 10.87 -8.58
N TYR A 441 0.64 11.50 -7.42
CA TYR A 441 1.54 12.57 -6.97
C TYR A 441 2.99 12.10 -6.77
N PHE A 442 3.26 10.80 -6.59
CA PHE A 442 4.63 10.26 -6.49
C PHE A 442 5.42 10.49 -7.79
N HIS A 443 4.77 10.45 -8.96
CA HIS A 443 5.41 10.83 -10.22
C HIS A 443 5.94 12.26 -10.15
N PHE A 444 5.05 13.20 -9.85
CA PHE A 444 5.35 14.63 -9.87
C PHE A 444 6.37 15.00 -8.78
N THR A 445 6.25 14.46 -7.57
CA THR A 445 7.26 14.67 -6.51
C THR A 445 8.65 14.21 -6.96
N ARG A 446 8.77 13.02 -7.55
CA ARG A 446 10.07 12.51 -8.05
C ARG A 446 10.62 13.41 -9.13
N LYS A 447 9.79 13.79 -10.12
CA LYS A 447 10.14 14.70 -11.21
C LYS A 447 10.72 16.01 -10.66
N TYR A 448 9.99 16.70 -9.78
CA TYR A 448 10.41 18.01 -9.28
C TYR A 448 11.59 17.96 -8.31
N ILE A 449 11.77 16.88 -7.55
CA ILE A 449 13.02 16.68 -6.78
C ILE A 449 14.23 16.51 -7.71
N GLN A 450 14.06 15.79 -8.83
CA GLN A 450 15.17 15.50 -9.75
C GLN A 450 15.49 16.71 -10.65
N GLU A 451 14.48 17.34 -11.22
CA GLU A 451 14.61 18.40 -12.23
C GLU A 451 14.65 19.80 -11.62
N GLY A 452 13.99 20.01 -10.48
CA GLY A 452 13.86 21.31 -9.84
C GLY A 452 12.58 22.05 -10.21
N LEU A 453 12.44 23.26 -9.67
CA LEU A 453 11.32 24.15 -9.91
C LEU A 453 11.83 25.47 -10.49
N GLU A 454 11.17 25.97 -11.52
CA GLU A 454 11.51 27.24 -12.16
C GLU A 454 11.14 28.45 -11.28
N ALA A 455 11.79 29.58 -11.53
CA ALA A 455 11.46 30.82 -10.85
C ALA A 455 10.06 31.29 -11.24
N ILE A 456 9.32 31.81 -10.25
CA ILE A 456 8.01 32.44 -10.49
C ILE A 456 8.23 33.93 -10.66
N VAL A 457 7.78 34.48 -11.78
CA VAL A 457 7.88 35.91 -12.10
C VAL A 457 6.49 36.53 -12.29
N ASP A 458 6.34 37.81 -11.93
CA ASP A 458 5.13 38.56 -12.24
C ASP A 458 5.08 39.04 -13.71
N GLU A 459 3.98 39.68 -14.11
CA GLU A 459 3.80 40.22 -15.46
C GLU A 459 4.89 41.25 -15.86
N SER A 460 5.56 41.87 -14.89
CA SER A 460 6.66 42.81 -15.12
C SER A 460 8.03 42.14 -15.24
N GLY A 461 8.09 40.83 -15.03
CA GLY A 461 9.32 40.04 -14.98
C GLY A 461 10.05 40.11 -13.64
N ALA A 462 9.41 40.61 -12.58
CA ALA A 462 9.98 40.61 -11.24
C ALA A 462 9.81 39.24 -10.59
N GLU A 463 10.90 38.70 -10.02
CA GLU A 463 10.89 37.41 -9.31
C GLU A 463 10.04 37.49 -8.05
N LEU A 464 9.01 36.65 -7.98
CA LEU A 464 8.14 36.43 -6.83
C LEU A 464 8.65 35.27 -5.96
N LYS A 465 9.19 34.23 -6.61
CA LYS A 465 9.84 33.08 -5.95
C LYS A 465 11.08 32.66 -6.76
N PRO A 466 12.17 32.27 -6.09
CA PRO A 466 13.41 31.88 -6.77
C PRO A 466 13.24 30.55 -7.51
N SER A 467 14.08 30.29 -8.50
CA SER A 467 14.25 28.93 -9.02
C SER A 467 14.88 28.04 -7.95
N LEU A 468 14.40 26.81 -7.83
CA LEU A 468 14.94 25.79 -6.93
C LEU A 468 15.61 24.69 -7.75
N PRO A 469 16.96 24.58 -7.75
CA PRO A 469 17.65 23.57 -8.55
C PRO A 469 17.31 22.14 -8.12
N GLY A 470 17.05 21.27 -9.09
CA GLY A 470 16.86 19.84 -8.85
C GLY A 470 18.11 19.16 -8.32
N TRP A 471 17.92 18.06 -7.60
CA TRP A 471 19.01 17.26 -7.05
C TRP A 471 19.57 16.24 -8.03
N GLY A 472 18.83 15.88 -9.09
CA GLY A 472 19.09 14.68 -9.88
C GLY A 472 19.04 13.41 -9.02
N GLY A 473 19.69 12.35 -9.51
CA GLY A 473 19.72 11.04 -8.83
C GLY A 473 18.37 10.33 -8.83
N VAL A 474 18.34 9.13 -8.26
CA VAL A 474 17.12 8.34 -8.10
C VAL A 474 16.33 8.85 -6.89
N THR A 475 15.01 8.97 -6.97
CA THR A 475 14.17 9.43 -5.83
C THR A 475 13.29 8.29 -5.37
N VAL A 476 13.67 7.67 -4.25
CA VAL A 476 12.95 6.55 -3.61
C VAL A 476 11.97 7.13 -2.60
N MET A 477 10.68 6.98 -2.85
CA MET A 477 9.63 7.59 -2.05
C MET A 477 8.71 6.52 -1.46
N PHE A 478 8.41 6.63 -0.17
CA PHE A 478 7.55 5.69 0.56
C PHE A 478 6.25 6.36 1.01
N ALA A 479 5.20 5.57 1.16
CA ALA A 479 4.04 5.97 1.93
C ALA A 479 4.39 6.09 3.43
N GLY A 480 3.91 7.15 4.06
CA GLY A 480 3.99 7.37 5.50
C GLY A 480 2.79 6.78 6.25
N ALA A 481 2.35 7.46 7.31
CA ALA A 481 1.16 7.09 8.07
C ALA A 481 -0.11 7.51 7.34
N VAL A 482 -0.62 6.60 6.50
CA VAL A 482 -1.78 6.89 5.65
C VAL A 482 -3.12 6.48 6.29
N GLY A 483 -3.11 5.78 7.43
CA GLY A 483 -4.33 5.32 8.13
C GLY A 483 -5.27 6.47 8.54
N GLY A 484 -6.57 6.18 8.68
CA GLY A 484 -7.63 7.20 8.84
C GLY A 484 -8.09 7.82 7.52
N LEU A 485 -7.68 7.20 6.39
CA LEU A 485 -7.82 7.74 5.04
C LEU A 485 -7.18 9.13 4.92
N MET A 486 -5.89 9.23 5.24
CA MET A 486 -5.12 10.45 5.00
C MET A 486 -5.00 10.62 3.50
N ASN A 487 -5.91 11.37 2.91
CA ASN A 487 -6.07 11.43 1.46
C ASN A 487 -6.47 12.83 1.00
N PRO A 488 -6.50 13.08 -0.32
CA PRO A 488 -6.90 14.37 -0.85
C PRO A 488 -8.34 14.78 -0.55
N GLY A 489 -9.26 13.86 -0.23
CA GLY A 489 -10.64 14.11 0.19
C GLY A 489 -11.26 15.42 -0.33
N SER A 490 -11.62 16.32 0.59
CA SER A 490 -12.00 17.71 0.24
C SER A 490 -10.85 18.72 0.37
N ALA A 491 -9.62 18.25 0.56
CA ALA A 491 -8.43 19.09 0.68
C ALA A 491 -8.02 19.68 -0.67
N THR A 492 -7.19 20.72 -0.61
CA THR A 492 -6.67 21.45 -1.76
C THR A 492 -5.16 21.32 -1.81
N ALA A 493 -4.62 21.07 -3.00
CA ALA A 493 -3.19 21.19 -3.28
C ALA A 493 -2.90 22.59 -3.83
N THR A 494 -1.75 23.17 -3.50
CA THR A 494 -1.34 24.48 -4.03
C THR A 494 -0.07 24.29 -4.83
N ASP A 495 0.10 24.79 -6.04
CA ASP A 495 1.36 24.61 -6.78
C ASP A 495 2.49 25.54 -6.30
N TYR A 496 3.68 25.45 -6.89
CA TYR A 496 4.78 26.35 -6.52
C TYR A 496 4.47 27.83 -6.84
N ALA A 497 3.65 28.12 -7.84
CA ALA A 497 3.22 29.49 -8.17
C ALA A 497 2.24 30.08 -7.14
N GLY A 498 1.57 29.25 -6.35
CA GLY A 498 0.55 29.64 -5.37
C GLY A 498 -0.89 29.46 -5.86
N GLU A 499 -1.10 28.82 -7.02
CA GLU A 499 -2.43 28.44 -7.51
C GLU A 499 -2.97 27.24 -6.74
N SER A 500 -4.28 27.21 -6.46
CA SER A 500 -4.91 26.20 -5.62
C SER A 500 -5.88 25.33 -6.40
N PHE A 501 -5.74 24.02 -6.24
CA PHE A 501 -6.44 22.97 -6.98
C PHE A 501 -7.24 22.09 -6.02
N GLY A 502 -8.58 22.16 -6.09
CA GLY A 502 -9.49 21.30 -5.33
C GLY A 502 -10.18 20.21 -6.17
N GLY A 503 -10.14 20.33 -7.50
CA GLY A 503 -10.66 19.31 -8.41
C GLY A 503 -9.67 18.15 -8.54
N LYS A 504 -10.17 16.91 -8.40
CA LYS A 504 -9.37 15.69 -8.57
C LYS A 504 -8.87 15.57 -10.01
N GLY A 505 -7.67 15.03 -10.17
CA GLY A 505 -6.99 14.89 -11.46
C GLY A 505 -5.53 15.36 -11.43
N PHE A 506 -4.88 15.27 -12.58
CA PHE A 506 -3.43 15.45 -12.72
C PHE A 506 -2.92 16.82 -12.26
N ALA A 507 -3.69 17.90 -12.44
CA ALA A 507 -3.29 19.22 -11.95
C ALA A 507 -3.17 19.29 -10.42
N MET A 508 -4.00 18.54 -9.68
CA MET A 508 -3.93 18.48 -8.22
C MET A 508 -2.72 17.64 -7.77
N ALA A 509 -2.48 16.50 -8.43
CA ALA A 509 -1.32 15.64 -8.19
C ALA A 509 0.00 16.39 -8.47
N ASP A 510 0.06 17.13 -9.59
CA ASP A 510 1.17 17.98 -9.98
C ASP A 510 1.45 19.07 -8.94
N ALA A 511 0.42 19.81 -8.51
CA ALA A 511 0.54 20.83 -7.48
C ALA A 511 1.08 20.28 -6.16
N ALA A 512 0.60 19.11 -5.71
CA ALA A 512 1.12 18.45 -4.52
C ALA A 512 2.60 18.04 -4.69
N GLY A 513 2.94 17.48 -5.86
CA GLY A 513 4.31 17.15 -6.23
C GLY A 513 5.26 18.35 -6.14
N GLN A 514 4.84 19.49 -6.69
CA GLN A 514 5.58 20.75 -6.61
C GLN A 514 5.77 21.23 -5.18
N GLN A 515 4.77 21.15 -4.29
CA GLN A 515 4.91 21.60 -2.90
C GLN A 515 5.87 20.78 -2.09
N ILE A 516 5.77 19.45 -2.21
CA ILE A 516 6.68 18.54 -1.51
C ILE A 516 8.12 18.83 -1.95
N ALA A 517 8.36 18.91 -3.25
CA ALA A 517 9.68 19.26 -3.79
C ALA A 517 10.12 20.65 -3.32
N ALA A 518 9.27 21.66 -3.38
CA ALA A 518 9.59 23.03 -2.98
C ALA A 518 10.09 23.13 -1.53
N ARG A 519 9.45 22.42 -0.60
CA ARG A 519 9.87 22.38 0.82
C ARG A 519 11.28 21.83 0.97
N LEU A 520 11.55 20.69 0.34
CA LEU A 520 12.84 20.01 0.47
C LEU A 520 13.97 20.78 -0.24
N LEU A 521 13.73 21.24 -1.46
CA LEU A 521 14.71 21.99 -2.24
C LEU A 521 15.02 23.34 -1.57
N SER A 522 14.02 24.04 -1.03
CA SER A 522 14.21 25.30 -0.29
C SER A 522 14.97 25.10 1.01
N ALA A 523 14.64 24.05 1.79
CA ALA A 523 15.35 23.69 3.01
C ALA A 523 16.83 23.38 2.73
N TYR A 524 17.12 22.68 1.63
CA TYR A 524 18.49 22.41 1.20
C TYR A 524 19.23 23.70 0.81
N GLN A 525 18.62 24.55 -0.01
CA GLN A 525 19.22 25.83 -0.44
C GLN A 525 19.53 26.77 0.74
N THR A 526 18.74 26.68 1.81
CA THR A 526 18.93 27.48 3.04
C THR A 526 19.83 26.79 4.09
N GLY A 527 20.39 25.62 3.78
CA GLY A 527 21.36 24.92 4.62
C GLY A 527 20.77 24.22 5.85
N GLN A 528 19.52 23.78 5.78
CA GLN A 528 18.83 23.11 6.90
C GLN A 528 19.14 21.61 7.00
N PHE A 529 19.69 21.00 5.95
CA PHE A 529 20.10 19.59 5.97
C PHE A 529 21.28 19.38 6.93
N GLN A 530 21.23 18.28 7.66
CA GLN A 530 22.24 17.88 8.65
C GLN A 530 22.98 16.65 8.17
N SER A 531 24.27 16.56 8.43
CA SER A 531 25.04 15.35 8.12
C SER A 531 24.60 14.19 9.02
N VAL A 532 24.56 12.97 8.48
CA VAL A 532 24.34 11.76 9.29
C VAL A 532 25.57 11.38 10.14
N ASP A 533 26.73 12.00 9.92
CA ASP A 533 27.94 11.75 10.69
C ASP A 533 27.94 12.55 12.01
N ALA A 534 28.34 11.91 13.11
CA ALA A 534 28.38 12.52 14.45
C ALA A 534 29.36 13.70 14.58
N THR A 535 30.40 13.75 13.74
CA THR A 535 31.31 14.90 13.63
C THR A 535 31.26 15.44 12.22
N MET A 536 31.17 16.77 12.05
CA MET A 536 31.30 17.40 10.73
C MET A 536 32.65 17.01 10.12
N GLY A 537 32.62 16.00 9.24
CA GLY A 537 33.79 15.49 8.55
C GLY A 537 34.26 16.46 7.46
N ASN A 538 35.38 16.10 6.83
CA ASN A 538 35.81 16.79 5.62
C ASN A 538 34.77 16.53 4.50
N PRO A 539 34.22 17.56 3.84
CA PRO A 539 33.27 17.39 2.73
C PRO A 539 33.81 16.53 1.57
N ALA A 540 35.14 16.32 1.50
CA ALA A 540 35.80 15.46 0.54
C ALA A 540 35.89 13.97 0.96
N GLN A 541 35.18 13.55 2.02
CA GLN A 541 35.17 12.17 2.51
C GLN A 541 33.77 11.57 2.45
N ALA A 542 33.71 10.25 2.29
CA ALA A 542 32.47 9.50 2.39
C ALA A 542 31.99 9.48 3.85
N SER A 543 30.70 9.27 4.03
CA SER A 543 30.13 9.12 5.36
C SER A 543 30.72 7.88 6.05
N SER A 544 30.92 8.03 7.35
CA SER A 544 31.38 7.00 8.26
C SER A 544 30.28 6.58 9.24
N ALA A 545 29.06 7.07 9.06
CA ALA A 545 27.91 6.79 9.92
C ALA A 545 27.64 5.29 9.99
N VAL A 546 27.37 4.82 11.21
CA VAL A 546 27.16 3.40 11.47
C VAL A 546 25.84 2.95 10.86
N LEU A 547 25.90 1.87 10.08
CA LEU A 547 24.74 1.16 9.56
C LEU A 547 24.45 -0.07 10.42
N ARG A 548 23.21 -0.22 10.88
CA ARG A 548 22.71 -1.34 11.71
C ARG A 548 21.29 -1.68 11.32
N PHE A 549 20.90 -2.94 11.37
CA PHE A 549 19.51 -3.32 11.18
C PHE A 549 19.11 -4.46 12.10
N ALA A 550 17.80 -4.56 12.32
CA ALA A 550 17.13 -5.72 12.89
C ALA A 550 15.79 -5.91 12.17
N SER A 551 15.39 -7.16 11.96
CA SER A 551 14.09 -7.55 11.39
C SER A 551 13.52 -8.71 12.19
N GLN A 552 12.20 -8.77 12.31
CA GLN A 552 11.47 -9.82 13.00
C GLN A 552 10.22 -10.18 12.20
N GLU A 553 10.11 -11.46 11.86
CA GLU A 553 8.85 -12.04 11.38
C GLU A 553 7.91 -12.27 12.57
N PHE A 554 6.61 -12.11 12.37
CA PHE A 554 5.61 -12.39 13.39
C PHE A 554 4.33 -12.94 12.76
N PHE A 555 3.55 -13.67 13.57
CA PHE A 555 2.23 -14.11 13.16
C PHE A 555 1.18 -13.06 13.46
N THR A 556 0.23 -12.90 12.55
CA THR A 556 -1.07 -12.29 12.81
C THR A 556 -2.16 -13.19 12.28
N THR A 557 -3.30 -13.22 12.98
CA THR A 557 -4.48 -13.98 12.54
C THR A 557 -5.26 -13.14 11.53
N ILE A 558 -5.85 -13.77 10.52
CA ILE A 558 -6.84 -13.13 9.65
C ILE A 558 -8.22 -13.37 10.24
N GLU A 559 -8.79 -12.35 10.85
CA GLU A 559 -10.11 -12.39 11.50
C GLU A 559 -11.20 -11.73 10.65
N ASN A 560 -10.79 -10.88 9.72
CA ASN A 560 -11.70 -10.14 8.86
C ASN A 560 -12.43 -11.07 7.88
N MET A 561 -13.76 -11.08 7.99
CA MET A 561 -14.62 -11.94 7.19
C MET A 561 -14.53 -11.66 5.69
N ASN A 562 -14.36 -10.40 5.29
CA ASN A 562 -14.23 -10.02 3.89
C ASN A 562 -12.95 -10.63 3.30
N PHE A 563 -11.84 -10.58 4.04
CA PHE A 563 -10.58 -11.16 3.59
C PHE A 563 -10.60 -12.69 3.59
N LEU A 564 -11.28 -13.32 4.55
CA LEU A 564 -11.50 -14.76 4.54
C LEU A 564 -12.36 -15.19 3.34
N LEU A 565 -13.43 -14.47 3.03
CA LEU A 565 -14.27 -14.74 1.86
C LEU A 565 -13.50 -14.53 0.55
N ALA A 566 -12.83 -13.38 0.40
CA ALA A 566 -12.03 -13.04 -0.76
C ALA A 566 -10.91 -14.05 -1.01
N GLY A 567 -10.13 -14.38 0.02
CA GLY A 567 -8.99 -15.29 -0.11
C GLY A 567 -9.37 -16.75 -0.34
N PHE A 568 -10.43 -17.26 0.31
CA PHE A 568 -10.69 -18.71 0.38
C PHE A 568 -11.98 -19.18 -0.28
N THR A 569 -12.96 -18.29 -0.48
CA THR A 569 -14.17 -18.62 -1.25
C THR A 569 -14.03 -18.13 -2.68
N LEU A 570 -13.56 -16.90 -2.87
CA LEU A 570 -13.38 -16.30 -4.20
C LEU A 570 -11.98 -16.52 -4.78
N LYS A 571 -11.02 -17.00 -3.99
CA LYS A 571 -9.62 -17.28 -4.39
C LYS A 571 -8.92 -16.07 -5.01
N LEU A 572 -9.25 -14.86 -4.55
CA LEU A 572 -8.70 -13.61 -5.07
C LEU A 572 -7.25 -13.38 -4.64
N PHE A 573 -6.86 -13.89 -3.47
CA PHE A 573 -5.54 -13.63 -2.90
C PHE A 573 -4.57 -14.77 -3.14
N GLN A 574 -3.37 -14.41 -3.54
CA GLN A 574 -2.23 -15.31 -3.60
C GLN A 574 -1.31 -15.06 -2.41
N ARG A 575 -1.58 -15.74 -1.29
CA ARG A 575 -0.87 -15.51 -0.03
C ARG A 575 -0.63 -16.80 0.74
N ASP A 576 0.54 -16.91 1.36
CA ASP A 576 0.83 -18.01 2.28
C ASP A 576 0.04 -17.91 3.59
N ILE A 577 -0.58 -19.03 3.96
CA ILE A 577 -1.24 -19.20 5.27
C ILE A 577 -0.48 -20.22 6.12
N TYR A 578 -0.68 -20.14 7.43
CA TYR A 578 0.04 -20.91 8.44
C TYR A 578 -0.88 -21.38 9.57
N ASN A 579 -0.50 -22.52 10.16
CA ASN A 579 -1.09 -23.08 11.38
C ASN A 579 -2.60 -23.33 11.33
N SER A 580 -3.14 -23.50 10.12
CA SER A 580 -4.52 -23.91 9.90
C SER A 580 -4.65 -24.73 8.62
N GLN A 581 -5.74 -25.48 8.54
CA GLN A 581 -6.19 -26.17 7.35
C GLN A 581 -7.53 -25.59 6.90
N TYR A 582 -7.60 -25.20 5.64
CA TYR A 582 -8.86 -24.85 4.99
C TYR A 582 -9.72 -26.10 4.79
N ILE A 583 -10.99 -26.02 5.21
CA ILE A 583 -11.96 -27.10 5.04
C ILE A 583 -12.94 -26.78 3.91
N SER A 584 -13.70 -25.69 4.07
CA SER A 584 -14.69 -25.22 3.09
C SER A 584 -15.22 -23.85 3.48
N GLY A 585 -15.50 -22.99 2.49
CA GLY A 585 -16.06 -21.65 2.70
C GLY A 585 -15.14 -20.74 3.52
N ILE A 586 -15.46 -20.56 4.80
CA ILE A 586 -14.66 -19.81 5.79
C ILE A 586 -14.31 -20.68 7.01
N SER A 587 -14.41 -22.00 6.89
CA SER A 587 -14.14 -22.94 7.97
C SER A 587 -12.70 -23.44 7.93
N PHE A 588 -12.03 -23.36 9.09
CA PHE A 588 -10.65 -23.77 9.28
C PHE A 588 -10.49 -24.65 10.52
N ILE A 589 -9.42 -25.45 10.56
CA ILE A 589 -9.02 -26.25 11.72
C ILE A 589 -7.54 -26.03 12.02
N PRO A 590 -7.13 -25.89 13.31
CA PRO A 590 -7.99 -25.77 14.49
C PRO A 590 -8.76 -24.45 14.55
N ASP A 591 -8.13 -23.38 14.07
CA ASP A 591 -8.56 -21.99 14.21
C ASP A 591 -8.42 -21.28 12.86
N LEU A 592 -8.80 -20.00 12.82
CA LEU A 592 -8.62 -19.12 11.67
C LEU A 592 -7.15 -19.08 11.20
N PRO A 593 -6.91 -18.88 9.90
CA PRO A 593 -5.57 -18.90 9.34
C PRO A 593 -4.73 -17.75 9.89
N LYS A 594 -3.46 -18.05 10.15
CA LYS A 594 -2.43 -17.06 10.41
C LYS A 594 -1.68 -16.74 9.13
N VAL A 595 -1.13 -15.55 9.08
CA VAL A 595 -0.15 -15.14 8.07
C VAL A 595 1.13 -14.69 8.77
N ILE A 596 2.27 -14.89 8.12
CA ILE A 596 3.51 -14.25 8.54
C ILE A 596 3.55 -12.85 7.96
N SER A 597 3.97 -11.91 8.78
CA SER A 597 4.32 -10.54 8.39
C SER A 597 5.70 -10.19 8.96
N GLU A 598 6.24 -9.04 8.59
CA GLU A 598 7.59 -8.62 8.99
C GLU A 598 7.62 -7.16 9.44
N VAL A 599 8.41 -6.88 10.47
CA VAL A 599 8.81 -5.53 10.84
C VAL A 599 10.33 -5.41 10.82
N THR A 600 10.83 -4.35 10.22
CA THR A 600 12.26 -4.03 10.16
C THR A 600 12.53 -2.67 10.81
N ALA A 601 13.65 -2.54 11.50
CA ALA A 601 14.24 -1.26 11.86
C ALA A 601 15.70 -1.20 11.44
N LEU A 602 16.13 -0.04 10.96
CA LEU A 602 17.50 0.21 10.50
C LEU A 602 17.96 1.58 10.95
N SER A 603 19.20 1.70 11.42
CA SER A 603 19.83 2.97 11.77
C SER A 603 20.98 3.28 10.82
N LEU A 604 21.00 4.51 10.31
CA LEU A 604 22.14 5.15 9.65
C LEU A 604 22.48 6.43 10.42
N GLY A 605 23.44 6.32 11.34
CA GLY A 605 23.76 7.41 12.27
C GLY A 605 22.51 7.85 13.07
N PRO A 606 22.10 9.13 13.03
CA PRO A 606 20.95 9.62 13.79
C PRO A 606 19.60 9.23 13.17
N VAL A 607 19.54 8.76 11.92
CA VAL A 607 18.28 8.40 11.28
C VAL A 607 17.96 6.94 11.58
N THR A 608 16.74 6.67 12.06
CA THR A 608 16.21 5.32 12.26
C THR A 608 14.99 5.10 11.39
N PHE A 609 15.14 4.25 10.38
CA PHE A 609 14.07 3.71 9.55
C PHE A 609 13.33 2.63 10.33
N PHE A 610 12.00 2.56 10.18
CA PHE A 610 11.21 1.43 10.65
C PHE A 610 9.96 1.22 9.78
N THR A 611 9.51 -0.02 9.67
CA THR A 611 8.40 -0.40 8.79
C THR A 611 7.12 -0.75 9.55
N ALA A 612 5.99 -0.68 8.85
CA ALA A 612 4.74 -1.30 9.27
C ALA A 612 4.06 -2.02 8.10
N PRO A 613 3.42 -3.18 8.35
CA PRO A 613 2.84 -4.03 7.31
C PRO A 613 1.44 -3.56 6.84
N GLY A 614 1.21 -2.25 6.75
CA GLY A 614 -0.11 -1.71 6.41
C GLY A 614 -0.23 -0.19 6.57
N GLU A 615 -1.48 0.26 6.59
CA GLU A 615 -1.89 1.66 6.66
C GLU A 615 -2.03 2.11 8.12
N VAL A 616 -0.95 2.66 8.67
CA VAL A 616 -0.87 3.08 10.08
C VAL A 616 -1.53 4.43 10.29
N PHE A 617 -2.38 4.52 11.32
CA PHE A 617 -2.96 5.77 11.80
C PHE A 617 -1.88 6.70 12.42
N PRO A 618 -1.79 7.98 12.00
CA PRO A 618 -0.76 8.92 12.46
C PRO A 618 -0.59 9.00 13.98
N GLU A 619 -1.68 8.95 14.74
CA GLU A 619 -1.70 9.10 16.18
C GLU A 619 -1.10 7.90 16.94
N LEU A 620 -0.90 6.74 16.30
CA LEU A 620 -0.05 5.67 16.83
C LEU A 620 1.43 6.09 16.87
N LEU A 621 1.85 6.95 15.94
CA LEU A 621 3.22 7.43 15.81
C LEU A 621 3.49 8.67 16.66
N THR A 622 2.65 9.69 16.50
CA THR A 622 2.86 11.03 17.08
C THR A 622 2.17 11.23 18.41
N GLY A 623 1.10 10.48 18.72
CA GLY A 623 0.11 10.90 19.70
C GLY A 623 -0.62 12.15 19.20
N GLY A 624 -1.02 13.04 20.11
CA GLY A 624 -1.76 14.27 19.75
C GLY A 624 -3.14 14.38 20.37
N TYR A 625 -3.55 13.39 21.17
CA TYR A 625 -4.80 13.42 21.90
C TYR A 625 -4.83 14.51 22.98
N PRO A 626 -6.02 15.03 23.33
CA PRO A 626 -6.21 15.87 24.51
C PRO A 626 -5.64 15.21 25.77
N ASP A 627 -4.96 16.02 26.60
CA ASP A 627 -4.34 15.60 27.87
C ASP A 627 -3.30 14.47 27.79
N ARG A 628 -2.86 14.08 26.59
CA ARG A 628 -1.80 13.09 26.39
C ARG A 628 -0.51 13.76 25.92
N GLU A 629 0.60 13.02 26.04
CA GLU A 629 1.86 13.45 25.44
C GLU A 629 1.74 13.46 23.90
N ARG A 630 2.61 14.22 23.25
CA ARG A 630 2.81 14.16 21.81
C ARG A 630 4.29 14.22 21.50
N VAL A 631 4.66 13.62 20.38
CA VAL A 631 6.04 13.57 19.87
C VAL A 631 6.06 14.34 18.56
N GLN A 632 7.15 15.07 18.32
CA GLN A 632 7.24 16.04 17.22
C GLN A 632 6.12 17.10 17.30
N THR A 633 5.61 17.55 16.16
CA THR A 633 4.72 18.71 16.00
C THR A 633 3.52 18.38 15.12
N PRO A 634 2.76 17.29 15.40
CA PRO A 634 1.63 16.89 14.57
C PRO A 634 0.60 18.02 14.47
N ILE A 635 -0.07 18.12 13.33
CA ILE A 635 -1.16 19.07 13.14
C ILE A 635 -2.42 18.45 13.75
N ILE A 636 -3.09 19.20 14.63
CA ILE A 636 -4.25 18.73 15.39
C ILE A 636 -5.48 19.53 14.96
N GLY A 637 -6.57 18.81 14.71
CA GLY A 637 -7.88 19.34 14.41
C GLY A 637 -8.23 19.37 12.92
N ASP A 638 -9.51 19.53 12.62
CA ASP A 638 -10.03 19.59 11.26
C ASP A 638 -9.39 20.77 10.51
N GLN A 639 -8.76 20.50 9.38
CA GLN A 639 -8.11 21.52 8.54
C GLN A 639 -9.03 22.06 7.45
N ASN A 640 -10.29 21.65 7.42
CA ASN A 640 -11.28 22.19 6.49
C ASN A 640 -11.64 23.64 6.88
N PRO A 641 -11.41 24.64 6.01
CA PRO A 641 -11.70 26.05 6.29
C PRO A 641 -13.14 26.35 6.74
N GLU A 642 -14.12 25.57 6.28
CA GLU A 642 -15.53 25.74 6.67
C GLU A 642 -15.82 25.22 8.09
N ARG A 643 -15.02 24.26 8.58
CA ARG A 643 -15.17 23.61 9.88
C ARG A 643 -14.17 24.10 10.93
N LEU A 644 -13.07 24.75 10.49
CA LEU A 644 -12.11 25.48 11.33
C LEU A 644 -12.76 26.60 12.18
N ALA A 645 -13.99 27.00 11.88
CA ALA A 645 -14.75 28.00 12.64
C ALA A 645 -15.38 27.47 13.94
N TRP A 646 -15.21 26.18 14.27
CA TRP A 646 -15.76 25.60 15.49
C TRP A 646 -14.80 25.76 16.67
N ASP A 647 -15.30 26.38 17.73
CA ASP A 647 -14.66 26.50 19.04
C ASP A 647 -14.88 25.20 19.84
N CYS A 648 -13.81 24.45 20.10
CA CYS A 648 -13.86 23.18 20.82
C CYS A 648 -13.39 23.29 22.27
N ASP A 649 -14.03 22.53 23.17
CA ASP A 649 -13.67 22.48 24.58
C ASP A 649 -12.30 21.81 24.81
N GLU A 650 -11.86 21.74 26.07
CA GLU A 650 -10.56 21.14 26.44
C GLU A 650 -10.43 19.65 26.06
N ARG A 651 -11.53 18.97 25.72
CA ARG A 651 -11.55 17.58 25.25
C ARG A 651 -11.62 17.50 23.72
N GLY A 652 -11.59 18.63 23.01
CA GLY A 652 -11.69 18.69 21.56
C GLY A 652 -13.11 18.53 21.01
N LEU A 653 -14.15 18.66 21.85
CA LEU A 653 -15.56 18.56 21.46
C LEU A 653 -16.16 19.93 21.07
N PRO A 654 -16.87 20.03 19.94
CA PRO A 654 -17.51 21.28 19.52
C PRO A 654 -18.49 21.83 20.56
N ALA A 655 -18.55 23.15 20.68
CA ALA A 655 -19.51 23.82 21.55
C ALA A 655 -20.97 23.44 21.19
N GLY A 656 -21.78 23.09 22.20
CA GLY A 656 -23.21 22.79 22.02
C GLY A 656 -23.59 21.31 21.91
N ILE A 657 -22.61 20.40 21.93
CA ILE A 657 -22.85 18.96 22.17
C ILE A 657 -23.13 18.73 23.66
N GLU A 658 -24.02 17.78 24.00
CA GLU A 658 -24.34 17.46 25.40
C GLU A 658 -23.06 17.13 26.18
N GLY A 659 -22.77 17.94 27.20
CA GLY A 659 -21.57 17.83 28.03
C GLY A 659 -20.39 18.70 27.59
N SER A 660 -20.39 19.35 26.43
CA SER A 660 -19.33 20.29 25.99
C SER A 660 -19.46 21.67 26.64
N LEU A 661 -18.33 22.26 27.04
CA LEU A 661 -18.27 23.58 27.68
C LEU A 661 -17.82 24.71 26.72
N GLY A 662 -17.47 24.38 25.47
CA GLY A 662 -16.81 25.29 24.52
C GLY A 662 -15.39 25.70 24.93
N GLY A 663 -14.53 26.07 23.98
CA GLY A 663 -13.14 26.46 24.23
C GLY A 663 -12.42 27.00 22.98
N GLU A 664 -11.13 27.35 23.10
CA GLU A 664 -10.35 28.00 22.04
C GLU A 664 -9.49 27.02 21.20
N GLN A 665 -9.68 25.70 21.35
CA GLN A 665 -8.89 24.68 20.64
C GLN A 665 -9.54 24.31 19.30
N PRO A 666 -8.76 23.92 18.27
CA PRO A 666 -9.31 23.36 17.03
C PRO A 666 -9.99 22.02 17.30
N CYS A 667 -11.07 21.75 16.58
CA CYS A 667 -11.88 20.56 16.78
C CYS A 667 -11.24 19.31 16.20
N ILE A 668 -11.05 18.29 17.04
CA ILE A 668 -10.47 16.99 16.65
C ILE A 668 -11.55 16.00 16.19
N VAL A 669 -12.83 16.33 16.38
CA VAL A 669 -13.99 15.57 15.92
C VAL A 669 -15.01 16.51 15.29
N LYS A 670 -15.87 15.98 14.42
CA LYS A 670 -17.00 16.77 13.89
C LYS A 670 -18.07 16.95 14.96
N SER A 671 -18.84 18.04 14.87
CA SER A 671 -19.91 18.36 15.83
C SER A 671 -21.11 17.42 15.74
N ASN A 672 -21.25 16.77 14.60
CA ASN A 672 -22.27 15.78 14.27
C ASN A 672 -21.67 14.39 14.05
N GLN A 673 -20.46 14.12 14.56
CA GLN A 673 -19.85 12.80 14.43
C GLN A 673 -20.66 11.79 15.25
N ASP A 674 -21.19 10.77 14.59
CA ASP A 674 -21.74 9.60 15.26
C ASP A 674 -20.60 8.72 15.76
N ASN A 675 -20.71 8.24 17.00
CA ASN A 675 -19.75 7.39 17.72
C ASN A 675 -18.28 7.82 17.54
N PRO A 676 -17.89 9.01 18.03
CA PRO A 676 -16.49 9.41 18.00
C PRO A 676 -15.64 8.52 18.94
N PRO A 677 -14.33 8.36 18.66
CA PRO A 677 -13.44 7.54 19.47
C PRO A 677 -13.50 7.87 20.97
N SER A 678 -13.38 6.87 21.84
CA SER A 678 -13.22 7.12 23.28
C SER A 678 -11.77 7.51 23.61
N TRP A 679 -11.32 8.72 23.30
CA TRP A 679 -9.91 9.13 23.57
C TRP A 679 -9.53 9.20 25.05
N SER A 680 -10.51 9.08 25.96
CA SER A 680 -10.22 8.82 27.38
C SER A 680 -9.52 7.46 27.60
N GLU A 681 -9.64 6.56 26.62
CA GLU A 681 -8.99 5.25 26.56
C GLU A 681 -7.70 5.28 25.72
N ALA A 682 -7.42 6.38 25.02
CA ALA A 682 -6.17 6.56 24.29
C ALA A 682 -4.95 6.39 25.23
N PRO A 683 -3.84 5.78 24.76
CA PRO A 683 -2.69 5.54 25.59
C PRO A 683 -1.99 6.84 26.02
N PHE A 684 -1.33 6.84 27.17
CA PHE A 684 -0.54 7.98 27.65
C PHE A 684 0.82 8.15 26.94
N GLY A 685 1.22 7.18 26.11
CA GLY A 685 2.56 7.08 25.54
C GLY A 685 3.52 6.21 26.37
N PRO A 686 4.80 6.16 26.01
CA PRO A 686 5.40 6.85 24.87
C PRO A 686 4.84 6.34 23.53
N PHE A 687 4.57 7.26 22.59
CA PHE A 687 4.16 6.92 21.22
C PHE A 687 5.33 6.39 20.40
N ILE A 688 5.07 5.78 19.25
CA ILE A 688 6.07 5.01 18.52
C ILE A 688 7.27 5.87 18.12
N TYR A 689 7.08 7.12 17.70
CA TYR A 689 8.22 8.01 17.42
C TYR A 689 9.10 8.30 18.64
N ALA A 690 8.52 8.41 19.84
CA ALA A 690 9.31 8.54 21.06
C ALA A 690 10.06 7.25 21.40
N GLN A 691 9.43 6.09 21.18
CA GLN A 691 10.08 4.80 21.39
C GLN A 691 11.27 4.63 20.45
N VAL A 692 11.10 4.94 19.16
CA VAL A 692 12.16 4.91 18.15
C VAL A 692 13.28 5.90 18.49
N ALA A 693 12.93 7.11 18.92
CA ALA A 693 13.90 8.14 19.27
C ALA A 693 14.77 7.82 20.50
N GLN A 694 14.37 6.83 21.32
CA GLN A 694 15.06 6.46 22.57
C GLN A 694 16.08 5.32 22.41
N ILE A 695 16.15 4.67 21.25
CA ILE A 695 16.92 3.42 21.08
C ILE A 695 18.42 3.65 21.03
N ILE A 696 18.89 4.72 20.38
CA ILE A 696 20.32 4.97 20.20
C ILE A 696 20.84 5.73 21.43
N PRO A 697 21.72 5.14 22.28
CA PRO A 697 22.12 5.77 23.53
C PRO A 697 22.91 7.07 23.29
N ARG A 698 22.23 8.22 23.43
CA ARG A 698 22.82 9.59 23.56
C ARG A 698 24.12 9.84 22.79
N GLU A 699 24.17 9.53 21.50
CA GLU A 699 25.20 10.04 20.60
C GLU A 699 24.93 11.52 20.28
N GLN A 700 24.88 12.40 21.29
CA GLN A 700 24.81 13.89 21.22
C GLN A 700 23.79 14.56 20.27
N SER A 701 22.99 13.81 19.51
CA SER A 701 22.04 14.23 18.49
C SER A 701 20.73 13.45 18.69
N ALA A 702 19.59 14.11 18.51
CA ALA A 702 18.29 13.46 18.59
C ALA A 702 18.13 12.46 17.44
N THR A 703 17.66 11.25 17.73
CA THR A 703 17.32 10.27 16.70
C THR A 703 16.11 10.74 15.91
N VAL A 704 16.19 10.61 14.59
CA VAL A 704 15.15 10.99 13.63
C VAL A 704 14.43 9.74 13.13
N PRO A 705 13.15 9.56 13.46
CA PRO A 705 12.36 8.47 12.89
C PRO A 705 12.10 8.73 11.39
N PHE A 706 12.30 7.70 10.57
CA PHE A 706 11.88 7.65 9.18
C PHE A 706 10.90 6.48 9.05
N PHE A 707 9.60 6.79 8.97
CA PHE A 707 8.56 5.77 8.91
C PHE A 707 8.30 5.32 7.46
N ILE A 708 8.16 4.01 7.27
CA ILE A 708 7.77 3.38 6.01
C ILE A 708 6.49 2.58 6.27
N GLY A 709 5.35 3.13 5.86
CA GLY A 709 4.08 2.41 5.77
C GLY A 709 4.11 1.41 4.62
N LEU A 710 3.19 0.43 4.67
CA LEU A 710 3.11 -0.64 3.66
C LEU A 710 4.45 -1.31 3.36
N GLY A 711 5.29 -1.42 4.41
CA GLY A 711 6.66 -1.90 4.34
C GLY A 711 6.76 -3.30 4.90
N GLY A 712 7.20 -4.24 4.07
CA GLY A 712 7.33 -5.67 4.43
C GLY A 712 6.06 -6.48 4.25
N ASP A 713 4.89 -5.85 4.07
CA ASP A 713 3.62 -6.52 3.81
C ASP A 713 2.48 -5.52 3.49
N PHE A 714 1.31 -6.06 3.14
CA PHE A 714 0.03 -5.36 3.05
C PHE A 714 -1.06 -6.14 3.80
N LEU A 715 -1.46 -5.63 4.96
CA LEU A 715 -2.49 -6.20 5.83
C LEU A 715 -3.68 -5.24 6.07
N GLY A 716 -3.77 -4.22 5.22
CA GLY A 716 -4.77 -3.15 5.34
C GLY A 716 -4.48 -2.21 6.52
N TYR A 717 -5.53 -1.71 7.18
CA TYR A 717 -5.39 -0.71 8.24
C TYR A 717 -4.83 -1.25 9.56
N ILE A 718 -3.95 -0.47 10.18
CA ILE A 718 -3.45 -0.69 11.54
C ILE A 718 -4.05 0.38 12.45
N ILE A 719 -5.15 0.01 13.11
CA ILE A 719 -6.06 0.92 13.83
C ILE A 719 -5.73 0.90 15.33
N PRO A 720 -5.74 2.05 16.04
CA PRO A 720 -5.58 2.05 17.48
C PRO A 720 -6.61 1.15 18.17
N GLU A 721 -6.17 0.36 19.17
CA GLU A 721 -7.04 -0.68 19.73
C GLU A 721 -8.28 -0.12 20.45
N TYR A 722 -8.18 1.10 20.98
CA TYR A 722 -9.29 1.80 21.63
C TYR A 722 -10.30 2.40 20.62
N ASP A 723 -9.89 2.55 19.36
CA ASP A 723 -10.70 3.12 18.28
C ASP A 723 -11.30 2.01 17.37
N PHE A 724 -10.87 0.76 17.55
CA PHE A 724 -11.33 -0.36 16.74
C PHE A 724 -12.77 -0.73 17.08
N GLU A 725 -13.71 -0.47 16.17
CA GLU A 725 -15.12 -0.84 16.32
C GLU A 725 -15.61 -1.77 15.20
N LEU A 726 -15.89 -3.05 15.53
CA LEU A 726 -16.52 -4.00 14.60
C LEU A 726 -18.05 -3.85 14.61
N GLY A 727 -18.64 -3.61 13.44
CA GLY A 727 -20.07 -3.82 13.20
C GLY A 727 -20.86 -2.55 12.92
N ALA A 728 -22.18 -2.62 13.12
CA ALA A 728 -23.15 -1.60 12.72
C ALA A 728 -23.20 -0.35 13.64
N SER A 729 -22.08 0.06 14.23
CA SER A 729 -22.00 1.38 14.85
C SER A 729 -22.17 2.44 13.75
N SER A 730 -23.09 3.38 13.99
CA SER A 730 -23.21 4.58 13.14
C SER A 730 -21.91 5.39 13.29
N GLY A 731 -21.18 5.68 12.22
CA GLY A 731 -19.89 6.36 12.34
C GLY A 731 -18.97 6.09 11.16
N ALA A 732 -17.73 6.57 11.24
CA ALA A 732 -16.69 6.34 10.24
C ALA A 732 -15.83 5.13 10.66
N HIS A 733 -16.23 3.93 10.23
CA HIS A 733 -15.59 2.65 10.58
C HIS A 733 -15.22 1.83 9.32
N TYR A 734 -14.79 2.52 8.26
CA TYR A 734 -14.43 1.88 6.98
C TYR A 734 -13.15 1.03 7.14
N GLU A 735 -12.20 1.54 7.92
CA GLU A 735 -10.87 0.97 8.09
C GLU A 735 -10.93 -0.41 8.75
N GLU A 736 -11.85 -0.64 9.69
CA GLU A 736 -12.05 -1.94 10.34
C GLU A 736 -12.46 -3.01 9.32
N THR A 737 -13.25 -2.63 8.30
CA THR A 737 -13.66 -3.55 7.23
C THR A 737 -12.52 -3.90 6.27
N ASN A 738 -11.42 -3.14 6.33
CA ASN A 738 -10.21 -3.30 5.55
C ASN A 738 -8.97 -3.51 6.44
N SER A 739 -9.14 -3.99 7.68
CA SER A 739 -8.04 -4.40 8.56
C SER A 739 -8.02 -5.91 8.68
N ALA A 740 -6.85 -6.55 8.66
CA ALA A 740 -6.74 -8.01 8.74
C ALA A 740 -7.35 -8.60 10.02
N SER A 741 -7.20 -7.91 11.15
CA SER A 741 -7.73 -8.31 12.45
C SER A 741 -7.73 -7.16 13.46
N GLN A 742 -8.47 -7.32 14.55
CA GLN A 742 -8.40 -6.40 15.68
C GLN A 742 -7.05 -6.48 16.41
N GLY A 743 -6.41 -7.66 16.39
CA GLY A 743 -5.13 -7.90 17.06
C GLY A 743 -3.90 -7.31 16.36
N LEU A 744 -4.01 -6.95 15.07
CA LEU A 744 -2.89 -6.58 14.21
C LEU A 744 -1.99 -5.47 14.80
N THR A 745 -2.59 -4.45 15.41
CA THR A 745 -1.85 -3.33 15.99
C THR A 745 -0.96 -3.76 17.15
N GLN A 746 -1.42 -4.68 18.00
CA GLN A 746 -0.61 -5.19 19.11
C GLN A 746 0.48 -6.12 18.60
N ASP A 747 0.16 -7.03 17.68
CA ASP A 747 1.13 -7.96 17.09
C ASP A 747 2.30 -7.17 16.45
N TRP A 748 1.99 -6.11 15.69
CA TRP A 748 3.00 -5.21 15.13
C TRP A 748 3.79 -4.46 16.21
N LYS A 749 3.15 -3.87 17.23
CA LYS A 749 3.84 -3.13 18.30
C LYS A 749 4.77 -4.02 19.12
N GLU A 750 4.39 -5.27 19.37
CA GLU A 750 5.22 -6.24 20.07
C GLU A 750 6.44 -6.64 19.24
N ALA A 751 6.23 -6.97 17.95
CA ALA A 751 7.31 -7.28 17.03
C ALA A 751 8.27 -6.07 16.86
N LEU A 752 7.73 -4.86 16.71
CA LEU A 752 8.51 -3.63 16.61
C LEU A 752 9.35 -3.42 17.87
N ARG A 753 8.77 -3.57 19.07
CA ARG A 753 9.53 -3.46 20.32
C ARG A 753 10.68 -4.48 20.40
N SER A 754 10.44 -5.72 19.94
CA SER A 754 11.48 -6.75 19.87
C SER A 754 12.62 -6.36 18.93
N VAL A 755 12.29 -5.84 17.74
CA VAL A 755 13.26 -5.36 16.74
C VAL A 755 14.08 -4.19 17.27
N LEU A 756 13.41 -3.19 17.85
CA LEU A 756 14.06 -2.00 18.41
C LEU A 756 15.01 -2.37 19.56
N ALA A 757 14.66 -3.36 20.38
CA ALA A 757 15.53 -3.89 21.43
C ALA A 757 16.69 -4.74 20.89
N SER A 758 16.53 -5.32 19.69
CA SER A 758 17.52 -6.19 19.04
C SER A 758 18.48 -5.43 18.12
N LEU A 759 18.27 -4.12 17.92
CA LEU A 759 19.21 -3.28 17.18
C LEU A 759 20.59 -3.32 17.89
N PRO A 760 21.65 -3.76 17.21
CA PRO A 760 22.95 -3.94 17.86
C PRO A 760 23.47 -2.63 18.47
N ALA A 761 23.92 -2.70 19.72
CA ALA A 761 24.66 -1.62 20.36
C ALA A 761 26.05 -1.48 19.72
N LEU A 762 26.64 -0.28 19.81
CA LEU A 762 28.08 -0.14 19.57
C LEU A 762 28.82 -0.71 20.78
N ASP A 763 29.76 -1.62 20.52
CA ASP A 763 30.68 -2.16 21.54
C ASP A 763 31.62 -1.09 22.12
#